data_AF-A0A1L9GTP5-F1
#
_entry.id   AF-A0A1L9GTP5-F1
#
_cell.length_a   1.000
_cell.length_b   1.000
_cell.length_c   1.000
_cell.angle_alpha   90.00
_cell.angle_beta   90.00
_cell.angle_gamma   90.00
#
_symmetry.space_group_name_H-M   'P 1'
#
loop_
_entity.id
_entity.type
_entity.pdbx_description
1 polymer ?
#
loop_
_entity_poly.entity_id
_entity_poly.type
_entity_poly.pdbx_seq_one_letter_code
_entity_poly.pdbx_strand_id
1 'polypeptide(L)'
;MEGHSIDIIKPIQHSIIFVAVFFVCALAWVAPAHAATTLAFPNNTFPDGYTLTAANSPYIAQTTTIKVAANTTVTIEPGVVIKMPTGLQFQIFIDGTLIIAGIESAPVVFTSIKDDEYGGDTNSDGNETLPSPGDWFRMSVSGRLDAEYVIIRYGGKSNWPMLLVTGGEVTLNHSVIEQSVWEGIKNITTGSTISIADSVVRDNAQTGFRLQNDAFTTVVDTLFYGNKIGMLAVGGAVVPAHVSIVGSSFYDNSESAVFYSGDDPLDMTNNWWGSSSGPTIASNPSGTGDVIVGNVTYSPWTNQDPANQAPVLSYQDLDGYTADGASPDISFVGQDVPVFRILFTDSDGDSAQYVRLVVGNSAYPMATSSNGLFEFTPNAGVFPKGSYSYHFETSDGLSAVRLPSSGELMFEVRNVPVILVPGIAGTILKQEVFGGLGDITLWPNFLWTAISVAESYMDPLSMNEDGSPSDNSVYVDDIFRKASIFGGTIFDYLDGLINDFESAGYQENTDLFLFPYDWRLNIQSISQFLVDKIDSVIQQTGSQKVDIVAHSMGGLVLKQYILDNSSSRVNKMIFVGTPHLGSPKSAKVLLYGDNLGMGLIMNQLEIKSITKNMASVYQLLPSSLYISEIGKYFYNLAIPKSHTYDEVNNYLVNQGLNFSLVQSADDLHSNALDDFNTTGMDAYNIVGCDTATLGKIIIRNQELVKVEYGVEFVAGDGTVPLDSATAIDIQANKTFYAIGVEHATMPSQSSIKQLITEIITGTLDTSSLPDISQDISQCVFNGQVVSVHSPVNLNVYDANGNHVGPDENGDIELNIPGATYEQIGDNKFIFIPNTDSTSYNIQHDGTGSGTFSLYVSKVVNNQVIETAYYTDVPVNQSTSAQVALSSDVSGTTLQVDTNGTGSFAPVTAAAVLNSTQAGDITKPTTTISVSGGASSAAFELLASDDNSGVLKTEYSLDNGSTWHAYENQVILTTIGDNTVLYRSKDRVGNLEDYHTQTINVYSPAVIIVPTPAAPAGKSQDENTQEPNRHPGLDSGSASTPEVLGVKIERAQSEQYTQDDILAALHDGDIETLLDYLSLERNFFSEQETAQKYGRSLRLNQAGINFITYGTKSTQKLGTGERAGVLYSYKAAFGILPTTSEDWNDVIRIATNQAPIQRSGAAERKAKDVGMNDEKSIITVAYGLRPDKRDLDAERQGIERFIEIYGKLPCSTLDWNILRSFVY
;
A
#
# COMPACT_ATOMS: atom_id res chain seq x y z
N MET A 1 37.86 -5.18 35.24
CA MET A 1 36.72 -5.34 36.17
C MET A 1 36.00 -6.60 35.70
N GLU A 2 36.28 -7.79 36.24
CA GLU A 2 36.21 -8.18 37.66
C GLU A 2 34.80 -7.91 38.20
N GLY A 3 33.96 -8.88 38.55
CA GLY A 3 34.11 -10.35 38.50
C GLY A 3 34.12 -10.98 39.89
N HIS A 4 33.31 -12.02 40.09
CA HIS A 4 33.28 -12.83 41.30
C HIS A 4 32.98 -14.30 40.96
N SER A 5 33.79 -15.20 41.49
CA SER A 5 33.63 -16.65 41.40
C SER A 5 33.47 -17.26 42.79
N ILE A 6 32.85 -18.44 42.86
CA ILE A 6 33.00 -19.50 43.88
C ILE A 6 32.23 -20.72 43.30
N ASP A 7 32.85 -21.84 42.92
CA ASP A 7 33.50 -22.89 43.74
C ASP A 7 32.47 -23.90 44.33
N ILE A 8 32.65 -25.25 44.36
CA ILE A 8 33.86 -26.07 44.06
C ILE A 8 33.56 -27.59 43.86
N ILE A 9 34.46 -28.30 43.14
CA ILE A 9 34.78 -29.77 43.16
C ILE A 9 33.73 -30.87 42.73
N LYS A 10 34.22 -31.82 41.90
CA LYS A 10 33.74 -33.21 41.72
C LYS A 10 34.64 -34.21 42.45
N PRO A 11 34.14 -35.41 42.81
CA PRO A 11 34.94 -36.63 42.68
C PRO A 11 34.22 -37.77 41.92
N ILE A 12 34.98 -38.82 41.56
CA ILE A 12 34.54 -40.02 40.83
C ILE A 12 35.02 -41.25 41.61
N GLN A 13 34.18 -42.29 41.79
CA GLN A 13 34.51 -43.72 41.55
C GLN A 13 33.44 -44.75 42.03
N HIS A 14 32.96 -45.55 41.07
CA HIS A 14 32.74 -47.02 41.09
C HIS A 14 32.01 -47.81 42.22
N SER A 15 30.92 -48.47 41.78
CA SER A 15 30.58 -49.91 41.99
C SER A 15 29.93 -50.41 43.30
N ILE A 16 28.67 -50.90 43.21
CA ILE A 16 28.30 -52.35 43.30
C ILE A 16 26.77 -52.61 43.07
N ILE A 17 26.49 -53.39 42.01
CA ILE A 17 25.41 -54.39 41.74
C ILE A 17 24.15 -54.48 42.66
N PHE A 18 22.93 -54.30 42.11
CA PHE A 18 21.94 -55.37 41.78
C PHE A 18 20.58 -54.86 41.20
N VAL A 19 20.18 -55.37 40.02
CA VAL A 19 18.82 -55.72 39.48
C VAL A 19 17.60 -54.82 39.79
N ALA A 20 16.66 -54.52 38.87
CA ALA A 20 16.51 -54.49 37.39
C ALA A 20 15.16 -53.76 37.11
N VAL A 21 14.77 -53.30 35.91
CA VAL A 21 14.21 -54.05 34.76
C VAL A 21 13.85 -53.00 33.69
N PHE A 22 14.11 -53.29 32.40
CA PHE A 22 13.60 -52.60 31.18
C PHE A 22 13.74 -51.05 31.09
N PHE A 23 14.80 -50.58 30.41
CA PHE A 23 14.69 -49.96 29.07
C PHE A 23 16.08 -49.82 28.42
N VAL A 24 16.11 -49.48 27.13
CA VAL A 24 17.30 -49.18 26.28
C VAL A 24 18.13 -50.40 25.79
N CYS A 25 18.59 -50.27 24.54
CA CYS A 25 19.30 -51.24 23.68
C CYS A 25 18.38 -52.30 23.03
N ALA A 26 18.34 -52.45 21.70
CA ALA A 26 19.15 -51.83 20.64
C ALA A 26 18.32 -51.33 19.45
N LEU A 27 18.94 -50.49 18.60
CA LEU A 27 18.37 -50.05 17.34
C LEU A 27 18.05 -51.24 16.44
N ALA A 28 16.76 -51.50 16.18
CA ALA A 28 16.38 -52.11 14.92
C ALA A 28 16.70 -51.11 13.81
N TRP A 29 17.28 -51.57 12.71
CA TRP A 29 17.59 -50.71 11.57
C TRP A 29 16.28 -50.18 10.95
N VAL A 30 16.15 -48.86 10.84
CA VAL A 30 15.62 -48.31 9.58
C VAL A 30 16.71 -48.61 8.54
N ALA A 31 16.58 -49.76 7.88
CA ALA A 31 17.38 -50.03 6.70
C ALA A 31 16.99 -48.98 5.66
N PRO A 32 17.94 -48.42 4.88
CA PRO A 32 17.54 -47.74 3.65
C PRO A 32 16.73 -48.73 2.82
N ALA A 33 15.70 -48.28 2.08
CA ALA A 33 14.86 -49.17 1.30
C ALA A 33 15.72 -50.07 0.39
N HIS A 34 15.84 -51.35 0.76
CA HIS A 34 16.63 -52.30 -0.02
C HIS A 34 15.83 -52.64 -1.27
N ALA A 35 16.46 -52.53 -2.44
CA ALA A 35 15.80 -52.90 -3.69
C ALA A 35 15.35 -54.36 -3.61
N ALA A 36 14.04 -54.58 -3.74
CA ALA A 36 13.37 -55.82 -3.34
C ALA A 36 14.03 -57.08 -3.95
N THR A 37 14.31 -58.07 -3.10
CA THR A 37 15.11 -59.23 -3.48
C THR A 37 14.30 -60.18 -4.34
N THR A 38 14.72 -60.37 -5.58
CA THR A 38 14.12 -61.37 -6.48
C THR A 38 14.38 -62.80 -5.98
N LEU A 39 13.32 -63.57 -5.71
CA LEU A 39 13.41 -65.02 -5.55
C LEU A 39 13.44 -65.70 -6.92
N ALA A 40 14.64 -66.06 -7.36
CA ALA A 40 14.89 -66.83 -8.58
C ALA A 40 15.97 -67.90 -8.34
N PHE A 41 15.64 -69.16 -8.61
CA PHE A 41 16.53 -70.31 -8.41
C PHE A 41 16.53 -71.24 -9.62
N PRO A 42 17.60 -72.02 -9.87
CA PRO A 42 17.60 -73.07 -10.88
C PRO A 42 16.45 -74.07 -10.65
N ASN A 43 15.63 -74.31 -11.68
CA ASN A 43 14.39 -75.11 -11.60
C ASN A 43 13.44 -74.66 -10.46
N ASN A 44 13.49 -73.37 -10.10
CA ASN A 44 12.71 -72.70 -9.06
C ASN A 44 12.74 -73.39 -7.67
N THR A 45 13.79 -74.17 -7.43
CA THR A 45 13.92 -75.00 -6.23
C THR A 45 14.96 -74.39 -5.31
N PHE A 46 14.60 -74.18 -4.04
CA PHE A 46 15.55 -73.70 -3.04
C PHE A 46 16.73 -74.67 -2.86
N PRO A 47 17.96 -74.18 -2.64
CA PRO A 47 19.07 -74.98 -2.15
C PRO A 47 18.76 -75.58 -0.77
N ASP A 48 19.39 -76.71 -0.44
CA ASP A 48 19.31 -77.27 0.92
C ASP A 48 20.12 -76.42 1.92
N GLY A 49 19.54 -76.18 3.09
CA GLY A 49 20.07 -75.27 4.10
C GLY A 49 19.99 -73.78 3.71
N TYR A 50 19.08 -73.40 2.81
CA TYR A 50 18.90 -72.00 2.41
C TYR A 50 18.09 -71.22 3.45
N THR A 51 18.57 -70.02 3.81
CA THR A 51 17.88 -69.10 4.72
C THR A 51 17.45 -67.85 3.97
N LEU A 52 16.18 -67.48 4.09
CA LEU A 52 15.71 -66.13 3.75
C LEU A 52 15.92 -65.24 4.97
N THR A 53 16.70 -64.17 4.80
CA THR A 53 17.14 -63.30 5.88
C THR A 53 16.42 -61.95 5.84
N ALA A 54 16.17 -61.37 7.02
CA ALA A 54 15.46 -60.10 7.13
C ALA A 54 16.16 -58.95 6.39
N ALA A 55 17.50 -58.97 6.34
CA ALA A 55 18.32 -57.96 5.66
C ALA A 55 18.16 -57.90 4.12
N ASN A 56 17.46 -58.87 3.52
CA ASN A 56 17.14 -58.89 2.09
C ASN A 56 15.62 -58.77 1.82
N SER A 57 14.82 -58.53 2.86
CA SER A 57 13.37 -58.29 2.79
C SER A 57 13.09 -56.90 2.14
N PRO A 58 12.01 -56.72 1.36
CA PRO A 58 11.03 -57.73 0.95
C PRO A 58 11.53 -58.60 -0.20
N TYR A 59 11.02 -59.83 -0.28
CA TYR A 59 11.31 -60.78 -1.35
C TYR A 59 10.17 -60.86 -2.36
N ILE A 60 10.45 -60.84 -3.67
CA ILE A 60 9.44 -60.93 -4.74
C ILE A 60 9.60 -62.23 -5.54
N ALA A 61 8.51 -62.99 -5.70
CA ALA A 61 8.51 -64.23 -6.49
C ALA A 61 8.57 -63.98 -8.01
N GLN A 62 9.65 -64.39 -8.67
CA GLN A 62 9.82 -64.10 -10.11
C GLN A 62 9.01 -65.05 -11.02
N THR A 63 7.83 -64.56 -11.42
CA THR A 63 6.92 -65.06 -12.49
C THR A 63 6.53 -66.54 -12.49
N THR A 64 6.87 -67.31 -11.45
CA THR A 64 6.83 -68.77 -11.48
C THR A 64 6.54 -69.40 -10.10
N THR A 65 6.28 -70.71 -10.11
CA THR A 65 6.07 -71.54 -8.91
C THR A 65 7.39 -71.77 -8.15
N ILE A 66 7.40 -71.59 -6.84
CA ILE A 66 8.55 -71.77 -5.94
C ILE A 66 8.47 -73.15 -5.24
N LYS A 67 9.61 -73.80 -4.98
CA LYS A 67 9.65 -75.15 -4.38
C LYS A 67 10.73 -75.34 -3.30
N VAL A 68 10.32 -75.82 -2.13
CA VAL A 68 11.18 -76.57 -1.19
C VAL A 68 11.07 -78.05 -1.56
N ALA A 69 12.15 -78.67 -2.03
CA ALA A 69 12.11 -80.04 -2.54
C ALA A 69 12.25 -81.10 -1.43
N ALA A 70 11.89 -82.35 -1.72
CA ALA A 70 12.04 -83.44 -0.77
C ALA A 70 13.51 -83.62 -0.35
N ASN A 71 13.76 -83.73 0.96
CA ASN A 71 15.08 -83.69 1.61
C ASN A 71 15.82 -82.33 1.53
N THR A 72 15.10 -81.24 1.23
CA THR A 72 15.59 -79.85 1.36
C THR A 72 15.01 -79.23 2.64
N THR A 73 15.85 -78.59 3.45
CA THR A 73 15.41 -77.72 4.55
C THR A 73 15.61 -76.27 4.18
N VAL A 74 14.59 -75.43 4.38
CA VAL A 74 14.63 -73.98 4.19
C VAL A 74 14.15 -73.29 5.46
N THR A 75 14.82 -72.21 5.85
CA THR A 75 14.46 -71.40 7.02
C THR A 75 14.12 -69.98 6.59
N ILE A 76 13.12 -69.37 7.22
CA ILE A 76 12.78 -67.96 7.08
C ILE A 76 12.96 -67.27 8.44
N GLU A 77 13.80 -66.22 8.46
CA GLU A 77 14.06 -65.38 9.64
C GLU A 77 12.86 -64.48 9.97
N PRO A 78 12.71 -64.04 11.24
CA PRO A 78 11.64 -63.11 11.63
C PRO A 78 11.75 -61.77 10.89
N GLY A 79 10.60 -61.14 10.58
CA GLY A 79 10.52 -59.88 9.82
C GLY A 79 10.71 -60.02 8.31
N VAL A 80 10.78 -61.25 7.77
CA VAL A 80 10.83 -61.48 6.33
C VAL A 80 9.44 -61.37 5.70
N VAL A 81 9.32 -60.53 4.67
CA VAL A 81 8.13 -60.39 3.83
C VAL A 81 8.37 -61.05 2.47
N ILE A 82 7.40 -61.83 2.00
CA ILE A 82 7.42 -62.56 0.73
C ILE A 82 6.17 -62.15 -0.06
N LYS A 83 6.39 -61.34 -1.10
CA LYS A 83 5.37 -60.78 -1.99
C LYS A 83 5.21 -61.62 -3.26
N MET A 84 3.97 -61.96 -3.57
CA MET A 84 3.56 -62.86 -4.64
C MET A 84 2.78 -62.06 -5.72
N PRO A 85 3.27 -61.99 -6.97
CA PRO A 85 2.53 -61.33 -8.04
C PRO A 85 1.23 -62.06 -8.43
N THR A 86 0.39 -61.39 -9.22
CA THR A 86 -0.99 -61.85 -9.45
C THR A 86 -1.09 -62.93 -10.54
N GLY A 87 -1.68 -64.09 -10.22
CA GLY A 87 -1.85 -65.18 -11.19
C GLY A 87 -1.93 -66.61 -10.61
N LEU A 88 -2.17 -67.60 -11.49
CA LEU A 88 -2.29 -69.02 -11.12
C LEU A 88 -0.93 -69.75 -11.06
N GLN A 89 0.12 -69.18 -11.63
CA GLN A 89 1.48 -69.73 -11.61
C GLN A 89 2.22 -69.49 -10.27
N PHE A 90 1.70 -68.59 -9.44
CA PHE A 90 2.30 -68.12 -8.19
C PHE A 90 1.85 -68.97 -7.00
N GLN A 91 2.45 -70.15 -6.86
CA GLN A 91 2.25 -71.06 -5.74
C GLN A 91 3.57 -71.51 -5.13
N ILE A 92 3.51 -71.96 -3.87
CA ILE A 92 4.65 -72.49 -3.12
C ILE A 92 4.42 -73.98 -2.86
N PHE A 93 5.38 -74.84 -3.22
CA PHE A 93 5.38 -76.28 -2.88
C PHE A 93 6.38 -76.57 -1.75
N ILE A 94 5.92 -77.30 -0.74
CA ILE A 94 6.72 -77.72 0.41
C ILE A 94 6.71 -79.25 0.47
N ASP A 95 7.62 -79.85 -0.29
CA ASP A 95 7.88 -81.31 -0.31
C ASP A 95 8.99 -81.70 0.68
N GLY A 96 9.82 -80.73 1.08
CA GLY A 96 10.84 -80.85 2.14
C GLY A 96 10.35 -80.25 3.45
N THR A 97 11.25 -79.60 4.18
CA THR A 97 10.95 -78.91 5.44
C THR A 97 11.06 -77.40 5.26
N LEU A 98 9.98 -76.66 5.51
CA LEU A 98 10.01 -75.20 5.65
C LEU A 98 9.83 -74.82 7.12
N ILE A 99 10.79 -74.09 7.66
CA ILE A 99 10.78 -73.55 9.03
C ILE A 99 10.57 -72.03 8.93
N ILE A 100 9.54 -71.50 9.59
CA ILE A 100 9.25 -70.07 9.68
C ILE A 100 9.40 -69.66 11.14
N ALA A 101 10.45 -68.90 11.44
CA ALA A 101 10.83 -68.50 12.79
C ALA A 101 10.43 -67.04 13.09
N GLY A 102 9.16 -66.70 12.86
CA GLY A 102 8.62 -65.39 13.22
C GLY A 102 8.60 -65.15 14.72
N ILE A 103 8.44 -63.89 15.11
CA ILE A 103 8.17 -63.46 16.49
C ILE A 103 7.08 -62.38 16.50
N GLU A 104 6.41 -62.18 17.64
CA GLU A 104 5.34 -61.19 17.83
C GLU A 104 5.66 -59.79 17.25
N SER A 105 6.86 -59.28 17.50
CA SER A 105 7.31 -57.95 17.05
C SER A 105 7.92 -57.91 15.64
N ALA A 106 8.02 -59.06 14.97
CA ALA A 106 8.56 -59.22 13.62
C ALA A 106 8.03 -60.52 12.99
N PRO A 107 6.73 -60.57 12.63
CA PRO A 107 6.13 -61.73 11.98
C PRO A 107 6.74 -61.98 10.59
N VAL A 108 6.51 -63.17 10.06
CA VAL A 108 6.85 -63.50 8.66
C VAL A 108 5.58 -63.41 7.82
N VAL A 109 5.63 -62.71 6.69
CA VAL A 109 4.42 -62.38 5.91
C VAL A 109 4.47 -62.95 4.50
N PHE A 110 3.42 -63.67 4.10
CA PHE A 110 3.18 -64.12 2.72
C PHE A 110 1.95 -63.42 2.16
N THR A 111 2.14 -62.59 1.13
CA THR A 111 1.07 -61.69 0.67
C THR A 111 1.15 -61.31 -0.82
N SER A 112 0.20 -60.52 -1.31
CA SER A 112 0.16 -59.95 -2.67
C SER A 112 1.32 -58.99 -2.91
N ILE A 113 1.73 -58.82 -4.18
CA ILE A 113 2.69 -57.77 -4.56
C ILE A 113 2.22 -56.36 -4.15
N LYS A 114 0.90 -56.14 -4.20
CA LYS A 114 0.21 -54.89 -3.89
C LYS A 114 -0.04 -54.61 -2.40
N ASP A 115 0.42 -55.49 -1.50
CA ASP A 115 0.06 -55.37 -0.07
C ASP A 115 1.06 -54.48 0.66
N ASP A 116 0.84 -53.18 0.62
CA ASP A 116 1.85 -52.19 1.01
C ASP A 116 1.99 -52.00 2.52
N GLU A 117 1.01 -52.51 3.29
CA GLU A 117 1.08 -52.72 4.75
C GLU A 117 2.35 -53.48 5.16
N TYR A 118 2.81 -54.42 4.34
CA TYR A 118 3.99 -55.25 4.62
C TYR A 118 5.05 -55.12 3.53
N GLY A 119 6.14 -54.42 3.84
CA GLY A 119 7.29 -54.26 2.94
C GLY A 119 7.19 -53.11 1.92
N GLY A 120 6.10 -52.33 1.95
CA GLY A 120 5.91 -51.14 1.11
C GLY A 120 5.62 -51.44 -0.37
N ASP A 121 5.41 -50.39 -1.16
CA ASP A 121 5.13 -50.49 -2.59
C ASP A 121 6.25 -51.23 -3.35
N THR A 122 5.89 -52.38 -3.93
CA THR A 122 6.79 -53.19 -4.77
C THR A 122 6.31 -53.34 -6.22
N ASN A 123 5.18 -52.73 -6.56
CA ASN A 123 4.61 -52.65 -7.90
C ASN A 123 5.00 -51.32 -8.59
N SER A 124 5.41 -50.32 -7.81
CA SER A 124 5.71 -48.95 -8.21
C SER A 124 4.50 -48.21 -8.80
N ASP A 125 3.32 -48.46 -8.22
CA ASP A 125 2.06 -47.74 -8.52
C ASP A 125 1.51 -46.94 -7.32
N GLY A 126 2.29 -46.82 -6.22
CA GLY A 126 1.85 -46.14 -5.01
C GLY A 126 0.64 -46.83 -4.41
N ASN A 127 -0.44 -46.09 -4.21
CA ASN A 127 -1.72 -46.63 -3.73
C ASN A 127 -2.74 -46.87 -4.87
N GLU A 128 -2.33 -46.92 -6.15
CA GLU A 128 -3.26 -47.09 -7.29
C GLU A 128 -3.97 -48.45 -7.28
N THR A 129 -3.30 -49.54 -6.85
CA THR A 129 -3.92 -50.87 -6.82
C THR A 129 -3.86 -51.53 -5.45
N LEU A 130 -5.02 -51.70 -4.81
CA LEU A 130 -5.14 -52.39 -3.52
C LEU A 130 -5.00 -53.92 -3.66
N PRO A 131 -4.49 -54.63 -2.64
CA PRO A 131 -4.43 -56.08 -2.60
C PRO A 131 -5.85 -56.66 -2.56
N SER A 132 -6.01 -57.92 -2.99
CA SER A 132 -7.33 -58.55 -3.03
C SER A 132 -7.29 -60.05 -2.77
N PRO A 133 -8.27 -60.62 -2.03
CA PRO A 133 -8.49 -62.06 -1.97
C PRO A 133 -8.55 -62.63 -3.38
N GLY A 134 -7.60 -63.48 -3.73
CA GLY A 134 -7.51 -64.03 -5.08
C GLY A 134 -6.30 -63.59 -5.88
N ASP A 135 -5.40 -62.75 -5.36
CA ASP A 135 -4.26 -62.24 -6.13
C ASP A 135 -3.28 -63.37 -6.51
N TRP A 136 -2.72 -64.09 -5.53
CA TRP A 136 -1.79 -65.20 -5.73
C TRP A 136 -2.45 -66.57 -5.47
N PHE A 137 -1.82 -67.68 -5.88
CA PHE A 137 -2.53 -68.96 -5.97
C PHE A 137 -2.72 -69.68 -4.63
N ARG A 138 -1.64 -70.20 -4.02
CA ARG A 138 -1.69 -71.01 -2.77
C ARG A 138 -0.29 -71.42 -2.27
N MET A 139 -0.23 -71.87 -1.03
CA MET A 139 0.83 -72.74 -0.50
C MET A 139 0.32 -74.20 -0.48
N SER A 140 1.20 -75.17 -0.76
CA SER A 140 0.87 -76.60 -0.82
C SER A 140 1.93 -77.43 -0.08
N VAL A 141 1.53 -78.14 0.99
CA VAL A 141 2.43 -78.92 1.86
C VAL A 141 2.24 -80.41 1.64
N SER A 142 3.33 -81.12 1.34
CA SER A 142 3.39 -82.59 1.39
C SER A 142 4.51 -83.13 2.28
N GLY A 143 5.50 -82.29 2.64
CA GLY A 143 6.58 -82.55 3.58
C GLY A 143 6.25 -82.01 4.98
N ARG A 144 7.06 -81.07 5.51
CA ARG A 144 6.84 -80.41 6.80
C ARG A 144 6.78 -78.89 6.66
N LEU A 145 5.73 -78.29 7.20
CA LEU A 145 5.64 -76.86 7.46
C LEU A 145 5.65 -76.66 8.99
N ASP A 146 6.56 -75.84 9.48
CA ASP A 146 6.78 -75.59 10.91
C ASP A 146 6.84 -74.07 11.11
N ALA A 147 5.74 -73.45 11.56
CA ALA A 147 5.58 -72.00 11.51
C ALA A 147 5.11 -71.37 12.82
N GLU A 148 5.83 -70.32 13.22
CA GLU A 148 5.64 -69.52 14.42
C GLU A 148 5.53 -68.04 13.99
N TYR A 149 4.51 -67.32 14.45
CA TYR A 149 4.16 -65.94 14.02
C TYR A 149 4.24 -65.72 12.49
N VAL A 150 3.50 -66.51 11.71
CA VAL A 150 3.32 -66.29 10.26
C VAL A 150 1.97 -65.63 9.96
N ILE A 151 1.96 -64.65 9.05
CA ILE A 151 0.75 -64.09 8.43
C ILE A 151 0.72 -64.58 6.98
N ILE A 152 -0.38 -65.21 6.56
CA ILE A 152 -0.60 -65.65 5.18
C ILE A 152 -1.93 -65.05 4.71
N ARG A 153 -1.88 -64.12 3.74
CA ARG A 153 -3.03 -63.30 3.34
C ARG A 153 -3.16 -63.06 1.83
N TYR A 154 -4.37 -62.71 1.39
CA TYR A 154 -4.77 -62.44 -0.01
C TYR A 154 -4.56 -63.57 -1.04
N GLY A 155 -4.22 -64.78 -0.58
CA GLY A 155 -4.05 -65.97 -1.43
C GLY A 155 -5.33 -66.77 -1.63
N GLY A 156 -5.17 -68.00 -2.12
CA GLY A 156 -6.28 -68.80 -2.67
C GLY A 156 -6.69 -68.24 -4.04
N LYS A 157 -6.93 -69.06 -5.06
CA LYS A 157 -7.38 -68.54 -6.37
C LYS A 157 -8.36 -69.49 -7.06
N SER A 158 -9.49 -68.94 -7.49
CA SER A 158 -10.69 -69.72 -7.85
C SER A 158 -11.06 -70.65 -6.67
N ASN A 159 -11.52 -71.88 -6.92
CA ASN A 159 -12.05 -72.78 -5.88
C ASN A 159 -10.95 -73.56 -5.12
N TRP A 160 -9.81 -72.92 -4.83
CA TRP A 160 -8.66 -73.53 -4.16
C TRP A 160 -8.31 -72.79 -2.87
N PRO A 161 -7.88 -73.50 -1.82
CA PRO A 161 -7.53 -72.90 -0.53
C PRO A 161 -6.25 -72.06 -0.62
N MET A 162 -6.03 -71.22 0.38
CA MET A 162 -4.75 -70.54 0.57
C MET A 162 -3.65 -71.50 1.01
N LEU A 163 -3.93 -72.39 1.97
CA LEU A 163 -3.04 -73.44 2.44
C LEU A 163 -3.64 -74.84 2.17
N LEU A 164 -3.02 -75.59 1.25
CA LEU A 164 -3.43 -76.94 0.86
C LEU A 164 -2.51 -77.99 1.51
N VAL A 165 -3.07 -78.85 2.37
CA VAL A 165 -2.34 -79.98 2.97
C VAL A 165 -2.58 -81.24 2.13
N THR A 166 -1.53 -81.68 1.42
CA THR A 166 -1.50 -82.86 0.53
C THR A 166 -0.66 -84.01 1.07
N GLY A 167 -0.13 -83.88 2.28
CA GLY A 167 0.59 -84.92 3.02
C GLY A 167 1.40 -84.31 4.17
N GLY A 168 2.03 -85.18 4.97
CA GLY A 168 3.06 -84.77 5.93
C GLY A 168 2.55 -84.02 7.16
N GLU A 169 3.34 -83.06 7.65
CA GLU A 169 3.17 -82.37 8.93
C GLU A 169 2.98 -80.86 8.72
N VAL A 170 2.02 -80.25 9.41
CA VAL A 170 1.80 -78.80 9.46
C VAL A 170 1.66 -78.35 10.91
N THR A 171 2.51 -77.43 11.35
CA THR A 171 2.37 -76.67 12.60
C THR A 171 2.15 -75.20 12.27
N LEU A 172 1.11 -74.59 12.83
CA LEU A 172 0.88 -73.14 12.85
C LEU A 172 0.74 -72.71 14.32
N ASN A 173 1.54 -71.76 14.78
CA ASN A 173 1.53 -71.25 16.15
C ASN A 173 1.59 -69.71 16.16
N HIS A 174 0.79 -69.05 17.00
CA HIS A 174 0.63 -67.58 17.03
C HIS A 174 0.44 -66.93 15.64
N SER A 175 -0.26 -67.60 14.73
CA SER A 175 -0.25 -67.30 13.29
C SER A 175 -1.61 -66.86 12.75
N VAL A 176 -1.62 -66.13 11.64
CA VAL A 176 -2.83 -65.57 11.00
C VAL A 176 -3.01 -66.10 9.59
N ILE A 177 -4.18 -66.65 9.28
CA ILE A 177 -4.62 -67.05 7.93
C ILE A 177 -5.88 -66.25 7.58
N GLU A 178 -5.74 -65.26 6.69
CA GLU A 178 -6.82 -64.29 6.42
C GLU A 178 -7.04 -63.96 4.94
N GLN A 179 -8.23 -63.44 4.61
CA GLN A 179 -8.50 -62.84 3.30
C GLN A 179 -8.31 -63.82 2.11
N SER A 180 -8.68 -65.10 2.27
CA SER A 180 -8.73 -66.07 1.16
C SER A 180 -9.95 -65.86 0.27
N VAL A 181 -9.79 -65.97 -1.05
CA VAL A 181 -10.93 -65.96 -2.00
C VAL A 181 -11.80 -67.21 -1.93
N TRP A 182 -11.36 -68.23 -1.18
CA TRP A 182 -12.09 -69.48 -1.03
C TRP A 182 -11.94 -70.05 0.38
N GLU A 183 -11.10 -71.07 0.57
CA GLU A 183 -10.87 -71.69 1.88
C GLU A 183 -9.53 -71.16 2.45
N GLY A 184 -9.43 -70.99 3.77
CA GLY A 184 -8.15 -70.64 4.41
C GLY A 184 -7.20 -71.83 4.36
N ILE A 185 -7.48 -72.84 5.20
CA ILE A 185 -6.73 -74.10 5.30
C ILE A 185 -7.60 -75.27 4.81
N LYS A 186 -7.03 -76.18 4.00
CA LYS A 186 -7.75 -77.38 3.53
C LYS A 186 -6.83 -78.60 3.43
N ASN A 187 -7.17 -79.65 4.16
CA ASN A 187 -6.64 -81.01 3.95
C ASN A 187 -7.26 -81.64 2.68
N ILE A 188 -6.51 -82.49 1.95
CA ILE A 188 -7.07 -83.38 0.91
C ILE A 188 -6.56 -84.83 0.93
N THR A 189 -5.81 -85.27 1.96
CA THR A 189 -5.19 -86.62 2.00
C THR A 189 -5.34 -87.29 3.35
N THR A 190 -5.42 -88.62 3.37
CA THR A 190 -5.48 -89.42 4.60
C THR A 190 -4.12 -89.50 5.30
N GLY A 191 -4.07 -89.25 6.62
CA GLY A 191 -2.90 -89.49 7.45
C GLY A 191 -1.86 -88.35 7.52
N SER A 192 -2.23 -87.12 7.14
CA SER A 192 -1.44 -85.93 7.48
C SER A 192 -1.62 -85.54 8.95
N THR A 193 -0.64 -84.86 9.54
CA THR A 193 -0.72 -84.25 10.87
C THR A 193 -0.88 -82.74 10.72
N ILE A 194 -1.84 -82.14 11.45
CA ILE A 194 -2.11 -80.70 11.47
C ILE A 194 -2.23 -80.26 12.93
N SER A 195 -1.39 -79.31 13.34
CA SER A 195 -1.43 -78.68 14.66
C SER A 195 -1.59 -77.17 14.49
N ILE A 196 -2.60 -76.59 15.14
CA ILE A 196 -2.84 -75.14 15.16
C ILE A 196 -3.00 -74.72 16.63
N ALA A 197 -2.24 -73.72 17.07
CA ALA A 197 -2.29 -73.20 18.44
C ALA A 197 -2.21 -71.66 18.45
N ASP A 198 -2.90 -71.04 19.40
CA ASP A 198 -2.82 -69.60 19.71
C ASP A 198 -3.01 -68.67 18.47
N SER A 199 -3.76 -69.13 17.47
CA SER A 199 -3.78 -68.60 16.10
C SER A 199 -5.13 -67.98 15.70
N VAL A 200 -5.19 -67.30 14.55
CA VAL A 200 -6.39 -66.67 13.99
C VAL A 200 -6.63 -67.13 12.55
N VAL A 201 -7.86 -67.55 12.24
CA VAL A 201 -8.29 -67.93 10.89
C VAL A 201 -9.55 -67.16 10.54
N ARG A 202 -9.40 -66.03 9.82
CA ARG A 202 -10.46 -65.03 9.65
C ARG A 202 -10.73 -64.59 8.22
N ASP A 203 -11.90 -64.01 7.96
CA ASP A 203 -12.26 -63.34 6.70
C ASP A 203 -12.03 -64.18 5.42
N ASN A 204 -12.11 -65.50 5.52
CA ASN A 204 -11.98 -66.39 4.37
C ASN A 204 -13.35 -66.55 3.70
N ALA A 205 -13.43 -66.26 2.40
CA ALA A 205 -14.70 -66.11 1.69
C ALA A 205 -15.59 -67.37 1.66
N GLN A 206 -15.08 -68.56 1.99
CA GLN A 206 -15.82 -69.78 2.30
C GLN A 206 -15.43 -70.34 3.67
N THR A 207 -14.62 -71.41 3.74
CA THR A 207 -14.32 -72.09 5.02
C THR A 207 -12.98 -71.65 5.59
N GLY A 208 -12.90 -71.28 6.87
CA GLY A 208 -11.64 -71.03 7.56
C GLY A 208 -10.73 -72.26 7.53
N PHE A 209 -11.19 -73.39 8.09
CA PHE A 209 -10.47 -74.67 8.07
C PHE A 209 -11.33 -75.85 7.58
N ARG A 210 -10.84 -76.63 6.62
CA ARG A 210 -11.56 -77.78 6.04
C ARG A 210 -10.80 -79.09 6.10
N LEU A 211 -11.40 -80.08 6.77
CA LEU A 211 -10.99 -81.48 6.77
C LEU A 211 -11.79 -82.27 5.72
N GLN A 212 -11.17 -82.55 4.56
CA GLN A 212 -11.80 -83.30 3.46
C GLN A 212 -11.58 -84.81 3.55
N ASN A 213 -10.50 -85.23 4.21
CA ASN A 213 -10.08 -86.61 4.46
C ASN A 213 -9.43 -86.70 5.85
N ASP A 214 -9.24 -87.92 6.35
CA ASP A 214 -8.78 -88.19 7.72
C ASP A 214 -7.38 -87.63 8.01
N ALA A 215 -7.22 -86.89 9.10
CA ALA A 215 -5.96 -86.25 9.50
C ALA A 215 -5.87 -86.16 11.01
N PHE A 216 -4.68 -86.42 11.57
CA PHE A 216 -4.39 -86.20 12.99
C PHE A 216 -4.35 -84.70 13.24
N THR A 217 -5.44 -84.17 13.79
CA THR A 217 -5.74 -82.74 13.82
C THR A 217 -5.90 -82.27 15.25
N THR A 218 -5.05 -81.34 15.68
CA THR A 218 -5.12 -80.68 16.98
C THR A 218 -5.28 -79.18 16.77
N VAL A 219 -6.30 -78.57 17.37
CA VAL A 219 -6.51 -77.12 17.38
C VAL A 219 -6.74 -76.66 18.81
N VAL A 220 -5.97 -75.69 19.27
CA VAL A 220 -5.99 -75.19 20.65
C VAL A 220 -6.04 -73.66 20.64
N ASP A 221 -6.85 -73.07 21.51
CA ASP A 221 -6.88 -71.63 21.80
C ASP A 221 -6.86 -70.71 20.55
N THR A 222 -7.56 -71.14 19.48
CA THR A 222 -7.54 -70.53 18.15
C THR A 222 -8.86 -69.82 17.84
N LEU A 223 -8.81 -68.66 17.17
CA LEU A 223 -9.98 -67.86 16.79
C LEU A 223 -10.42 -68.14 15.34
N PHE A 224 -11.72 -68.37 15.12
CA PHE A 224 -12.34 -68.55 13.81
C PHE A 224 -13.52 -67.58 13.66
N TYR A 225 -13.34 -66.48 12.91
CA TYR A 225 -14.39 -65.46 12.73
C TYR A 225 -14.39 -64.80 11.35
N GLY A 226 -15.48 -64.14 10.96
CA GLY A 226 -15.62 -63.47 9.66
C GLY A 226 -15.61 -64.40 8.43
N ASN A 227 -15.41 -65.72 8.63
CA ASN A 227 -15.50 -66.71 7.56
C ASN A 227 -16.97 -66.94 7.17
N LYS A 228 -17.21 -67.65 6.07
CA LYS A 228 -18.55 -68.21 5.82
C LYS A 228 -18.84 -69.43 6.70
N ILE A 229 -17.85 -70.31 6.86
CA ILE A 229 -17.91 -71.44 7.81
C ILE A 229 -16.58 -71.46 8.58
N GLY A 230 -16.62 -71.53 9.92
CA GLY A 230 -15.40 -71.59 10.73
C GLY A 230 -14.59 -72.87 10.42
N MET A 231 -15.19 -74.04 10.70
CA MET A 231 -14.65 -75.34 10.30
C MET A 231 -15.66 -76.20 9.52
N LEU A 232 -15.20 -76.88 8.47
CA LEU A 232 -15.96 -77.92 7.76
C LEU A 232 -15.23 -79.28 7.81
N ALA A 233 -15.89 -80.31 8.34
CA ALA A 233 -15.35 -81.68 8.38
C ALA A 233 -16.27 -82.68 7.65
N VAL A 234 -15.68 -83.51 6.78
CA VAL A 234 -16.43 -84.40 5.87
C VAL A 234 -16.66 -85.79 6.49
N GLY A 235 -17.93 -86.13 6.70
CA GLY A 235 -18.36 -87.40 7.29
C GLY A 235 -17.97 -88.61 6.46
N GLY A 236 -17.63 -89.71 7.13
CA GLY A 236 -17.16 -90.95 6.50
C GLY A 236 -15.78 -90.87 5.84
N ALA A 237 -15.22 -89.66 5.70
CA ALA A 237 -13.86 -89.41 5.22
C ALA A 237 -12.90 -89.00 6.36
N VAL A 238 -13.41 -88.42 7.44
CA VAL A 238 -12.69 -88.02 8.66
C VAL A 238 -13.08 -88.95 9.83
N VAL A 239 -12.11 -89.38 10.64
CA VAL A 239 -12.35 -90.14 11.89
C VAL A 239 -12.38 -89.19 13.08
N PRO A 240 -13.50 -89.07 13.83
CA PRO A 240 -13.60 -88.13 14.97
C PRO A 240 -12.49 -88.29 16.03
N ALA A 241 -12.06 -89.52 16.31
CA ALA A 241 -11.01 -89.80 17.28
C ALA A 241 -9.59 -89.32 16.87
N HIS A 242 -9.42 -88.80 15.65
CA HIS A 242 -8.19 -88.15 15.19
C HIS A 242 -8.27 -86.62 15.24
N VAL A 243 -9.41 -86.03 15.62
CA VAL A 243 -9.63 -84.58 15.68
C VAL A 243 -9.86 -84.16 17.13
N SER A 244 -9.09 -83.17 17.59
CA SER A 244 -9.21 -82.59 18.93
C SER A 244 -9.18 -81.06 18.80
N ILE A 245 -10.30 -80.41 19.11
CA ILE A 245 -10.42 -78.94 19.10
C ILE A 245 -10.95 -78.47 20.43
N VAL A 246 -10.18 -77.64 21.14
CA VAL A 246 -10.44 -77.26 22.53
C VAL A 246 -9.95 -75.83 22.80
N GLY A 247 -10.61 -75.11 23.72
CA GLY A 247 -10.26 -73.73 24.11
C GLY A 247 -10.44 -72.67 23.01
N SER A 248 -10.80 -73.10 21.80
CA SER A 248 -10.92 -72.27 20.60
C SER A 248 -12.26 -71.55 20.55
N SER A 249 -12.34 -70.48 19.77
CA SER A 249 -13.50 -69.58 19.68
C SER A 249 -14.03 -69.50 18.25
N PHE A 250 -15.34 -69.72 18.09
CA PHE A 250 -16.03 -69.59 16.81
C PHE A 250 -17.15 -68.56 16.93
N TYR A 251 -17.04 -67.43 16.23
CA TYR A 251 -18.01 -66.33 16.25
C TYR A 251 -18.07 -65.63 14.90
N ASP A 252 -19.18 -64.97 14.55
CA ASP A 252 -19.39 -64.25 13.29
C ASP A 252 -19.10 -65.07 12.01
N ASN A 253 -19.30 -66.40 12.06
CA ASN A 253 -19.21 -67.24 10.87
C ASN A 253 -20.58 -67.32 10.17
N SER A 254 -20.71 -66.66 9.02
CA SER A 254 -22.00 -66.27 8.42
C SER A 254 -22.93 -67.40 7.92
N GLU A 255 -22.49 -68.66 7.89
CA GLU A 255 -23.34 -69.85 7.72
C GLU A 255 -23.27 -70.81 8.92
N SER A 256 -22.08 -71.06 9.50
CA SER A 256 -21.91 -71.87 10.73
C SER A 256 -20.51 -71.79 11.33
N ALA A 257 -20.40 -71.92 12.66
CA ALA A 257 -19.13 -72.18 13.35
C ALA A 257 -18.52 -73.51 12.88
N VAL A 258 -19.32 -74.58 12.91
CA VAL A 258 -18.91 -75.93 12.53
C VAL A 258 -19.96 -76.59 11.66
N PHE A 259 -19.54 -77.08 10.50
CA PHE A 259 -20.29 -77.99 9.65
C PHE A 259 -19.63 -79.37 9.63
N TYR A 260 -20.30 -80.38 10.18
CA TYR A 260 -19.84 -81.76 10.19
C TYR A 260 -20.91 -82.70 9.61
N SER A 261 -20.50 -83.60 8.71
CA SER A 261 -21.41 -84.41 7.90
C SER A 261 -21.38 -85.92 8.21
N GLY A 262 -20.84 -86.32 9.36
CA GLY A 262 -20.70 -87.73 9.76
C GLY A 262 -21.71 -88.19 10.81
N ASP A 263 -21.89 -89.51 10.88
CA ASP A 263 -22.83 -90.17 11.80
C ASP A 263 -22.26 -90.35 13.22
N ASP A 264 -20.95 -90.59 13.37
CA ASP A 264 -20.26 -90.68 14.66
C ASP A 264 -19.97 -89.28 15.23
N PRO A 265 -20.14 -89.01 16.54
CA PRO A 265 -20.03 -87.66 17.09
C PRO A 265 -18.60 -87.09 17.02
N LEU A 266 -18.48 -85.85 16.55
CA LEU A 266 -17.25 -85.06 16.60
C LEU A 266 -17.16 -84.26 17.91
N ASP A 267 -16.07 -84.41 18.66
CA ASP A 267 -15.88 -83.69 19.92
C ASP A 267 -15.34 -82.26 19.70
N MET A 268 -16.13 -81.29 20.16
CA MET A 268 -15.85 -79.86 20.16
C MET A 268 -16.14 -79.27 21.55
N THR A 269 -16.02 -80.05 22.62
CA THR A 269 -16.28 -79.56 23.98
C THR A 269 -15.19 -78.59 24.48
N ASN A 270 -15.58 -77.67 25.36
CA ASN A 270 -14.75 -76.61 25.94
C ASN A 270 -14.23 -75.58 24.91
N ASN A 271 -15.01 -75.31 23.86
CA ASN A 271 -14.83 -74.18 22.95
C ASN A 271 -15.88 -73.08 23.25
N TRP A 272 -15.63 -71.85 22.79
CA TRP A 272 -16.62 -70.75 22.77
C TRP A 272 -17.26 -70.61 21.40
N TRP A 273 -18.46 -70.02 21.37
CA TRP A 273 -19.37 -70.09 20.23
C TRP A 273 -20.01 -68.73 19.88
N GLY A 274 -19.39 -67.59 20.17
CA GLY A 274 -20.01 -66.27 19.95
C GLY A 274 -21.10 -65.90 20.96
N SER A 275 -21.35 -66.75 21.98
CA SER A 275 -22.27 -66.41 23.07
C SER A 275 -22.10 -67.30 24.29
N SER A 276 -22.29 -66.73 25.48
CA SER A 276 -22.32 -67.46 26.76
C SER A 276 -23.51 -68.43 26.88
N SER A 277 -24.56 -68.25 26.08
CA SER A 277 -25.68 -69.19 25.94
C SER A 277 -25.32 -70.46 25.16
N GLY A 278 -24.12 -70.52 24.56
CA GLY A 278 -23.65 -71.60 23.71
C GLY A 278 -24.15 -71.50 22.27
N PRO A 279 -23.81 -72.50 21.44
CA PRO A 279 -24.04 -72.48 20.00
C PRO A 279 -25.52 -72.65 19.65
N THR A 280 -25.92 -72.11 18.50
CA THR A 280 -27.26 -72.32 17.94
C THR A 280 -27.36 -73.71 17.31
N ILE A 281 -28.04 -74.64 18.00
CA ILE A 281 -28.31 -76.00 17.54
C ILE A 281 -29.62 -76.51 18.17
N ALA A 282 -30.33 -77.44 17.51
CA ALA A 282 -31.64 -77.93 17.96
C ALA A 282 -31.64 -78.57 19.37
N SER A 283 -30.49 -79.03 19.88
CA SER A 283 -30.30 -79.53 21.25
C SER A 283 -29.93 -78.46 22.27
N ASN A 284 -29.67 -77.22 21.85
CA ASN A 284 -29.48 -76.03 22.68
C ASN A 284 -30.51 -74.95 22.31
N PRO A 285 -31.81 -75.12 22.66
CA PRO A 285 -32.88 -74.23 22.23
C PRO A 285 -32.82 -72.81 22.85
N SER A 286 -31.87 -72.55 23.74
CA SER A 286 -31.54 -71.24 24.30
C SER A 286 -30.22 -70.66 23.78
N GLY A 287 -29.50 -71.39 22.94
CA GLY A 287 -28.26 -70.92 22.31
C GLY A 287 -28.53 -69.78 21.33
N THR A 288 -27.66 -68.78 21.37
CA THR A 288 -27.71 -67.58 20.52
C THR A 288 -26.37 -67.27 19.86
N GLY A 289 -25.36 -68.12 20.10
CA GLY A 289 -24.08 -68.08 19.38
C GLY A 289 -24.16 -68.69 17.98
N ASP A 290 -23.01 -68.80 17.31
CA ASP A 290 -22.87 -69.35 15.96
C ASP A 290 -23.56 -70.71 15.79
N VAL A 291 -24.02 -70.99 14.57
CA VAL A 291 -24.74 -72.23 14.23
C VAL A 291 -23.77 -73.42 14.19
N ILE A 292 -24.19 -74.56 14.75
CA ILE A 292 -23.56 -75.86 14.52
C ILE A 292 -24.47 -76.74 13.67
N VAL A 293 -23.91 -77.34 12.62
CA VAL A 293 -24.60 -78.29 11.73
C VAL A 293 -23.88 -79.64 11.79
N GLY A 294 -24.56 -80.68 12.28
CA GLY A 294 -24.01 -82.05 12.30
C GLY A 294 -24.18 -82.78 13.63
N ASN A 295 -23.60 -83.98 13.72
CA ASN A 295 -23.45 -84.69 15.00
C ASN A 295 -22.17 -84.23 15.71
N VAL A 296 -22.27 -83.17 16.49
CA VAL A 296 -21.14 -82.53 17.20
C VAL A 296 -21.46 -82.44 18.68
N THR A 297 -20.53 -82.84 19.56
CA THR A 297 -20.66 -82.63 21.01
C THR A 297 -19.98 -81.33 21.43
N TYR A 298 -20.79 -80.37 21.87
CA TYR A 298 -20.41 -78.98 22.14
C TYR A 298 -20.58 -78.57 23.63
N SER A 299 -21.02 -79.50 24.49
CA SER A 299 -21.33 -79.24 25.90
C SER A 299 -20.49 -80.14 26.82
N PRO A 300 -19.74 -79.59 27.80
CA PRO A 300 -19.68 -78.17 28.18
C PRO A 300 -19.05 -77.28 27.10
N TRP A 301 -19.46 -76.02 27.08
CA TRP A 301 -18.79 -74.92 26.36
C TRP A 301 -18.16 -73.95 27.37
N THR A 302 -17.24 -73.10 26.92
CA THR A 302 -16.66 -72.04 27.76
C THR A 302 -17.56 -70.79 27.76
N ASN A 303 -17.46 -69.96 28.80
CA ASN A 303 -18.23 -68.72 28.94
C ASN A 303 -17.39 -67.46 28.61
N GLN A 304 -16.20 -67.61 28.03
CA GLN A 304 -15.33 -66.49 27.72
C GLN A 304 -15.53 -66.04 26.27
N ASP A 305 -16.14 -64.87 26.14
CA ASP A 305 -15.77 -63.87 25.15
C ASP A 305 -14.24 -63.82 24.91
N PRO A 306 -13.76 -63.52 23.69
CA PRO A 306 -12.49 -62.79 23.58
C PRO A 306 -12.63 -61.52 24.41
N ALA A 307 -11.70 -61.27 25.33
CA ALA A 307 -11.85 -60.13 26.24
C ALA A 307 -12.00 -58.82 25.45
N ASN A 308 -13.15 -58.14 25.62
CA ASN A 308 -13.52 -56.85 25.04
C ASN A 308 -12.27 -56.02 24.75
N GLN A 309 -11.95 -55.88 23.47
CA GLN A 309 -10.87 -55.02 23.05
C GLN A 309 -11.34 -53.60 23.34
N ALA A 310 -10.46 -52.74 23.85
CA ALA A 310 -10.83 -51.35 24.03
C ALA A 310 -10.76 -50.66 22.65
N PRO A 311 -11.79 -49.91 22.23
CA PRO A 311 -11.79 -49.25 20.93
C PRO A 311 -10.55 -48.41 20.72
N VAL A 312 -10.07 -48.32 19.48
CA VAL A 312 -8.88 -47.54 19.14
C VAL A 312 -9.29 -46.23 18.48
N LEU A 313 -8.79 -45.13 19.03
CA LEU A 313 -8.76 -43.84 18.35
C LEU A 313 -7.37 -43.63 17.76
N SER A 314 -7.32 -43.27 16.48
CA SER A 314 -6.09 -43.02 15.74
C SER A 314 -6.22 -41.78 14.86
N TYR A 315 -5.10 -41.08 14.64
CA TYR A 315 -5.04 -40.02 13.64
C TYR A 315 -5.03 -40.66 12.23
N GLN A 316 -5.55 -39.93 11.25
CA GLN A 316 -5.58 -40.39 9.87
C GLN A 316 -4.29 -40.00 9.15
N ASP A 317 -3.46 -40.97 8.81
CA ASP A 317 -2.36 -40.76 7.85
C ASP A 317 -2.93 -40.59 6.43
N LEU A 318 -2.66 -39.44 5.82
CA LEU A 318 -2.96 -39.12 4.41
C LEU A 318 -1.76 -38.40 3.80
N ASP A 319 -1.33 -38.87 2.63
CA ASP A 319 -0.24 -38.23 1.87
C ASP A 319 -0.54 -36.73 1.62
N GLY A 320 0.36 -35.86 2.10
CA GLY A 320 0.32 -34.41 1.89
C GLY A 320 -0.16 -33.57 3.08
N TYR A 321 -0.78 -34.15 4.12
CA TYR A 321 -1.35 -33.40 5.23
C TYR A 321 -0.34 -33.17 6.37
N THR A 322 0.28 -31.98 6.41
CA THR A 322 1.20 -31.59 7.49
C THR A 322 0.72 -30.44 8.38
N ALA A 323 -0.51 -29.91 8.23
CA ALA A 323 -1.00 -28.81 9.07
C ALA A 323 -2.53 -28.64 9.25
N ASP A 324 -3.38 -29.26 8.42
CA ASP A 324 -4.67 -28.65 8.03
C ASP A 324 -5.92 -29.56 8.14
N GLY A 325 -6.02 -30.42 9.18
CA GLY A 325 -7.32 -31.01 9.53
C GLY A 325 -7.36 -32.31 10.35
N ALA A 326 -6.23 -32.90 10.73
CA ALA A 326 -6.18 -34.01 11.70
C ALA A 326 -6.09 -33.49 13.14
N SER A 327 -5.19 -32.52 13.35
CA SER A 327 -5.05 -31.71 14.55
C SER A 327 -4.84 -30.26 14.10
N PRO A 328 -5.76 -29.32 14.35
CA PRO A 328 -5.52 -27.91 14.05
C PRO A 328 -4.58 -27.34 15.12
N ASP A 329 -3.32 -27.09 14.80
CA ASP A 329 -2.40 -26.41 15.75
C ASP A 329 -2.78 -24.93 15.93
N ILE A 330 -3.16 -24.28 14.82
CA ILE A 330 -3.58 -22.87 14.75
C ILE A 330 -4.87 -22.79 13.93
N SER A 331 -5.75 -21.82 14.23
CA SER A 331 -6.96 -21.52 13.46
C SER A 331 -7.32 -20.03 13.58
N PHE A 332 -8.11 -19.49 12.65
CA PHE A 332 -8.28 -18.03 12.50
C PHE A 332 -9.74 -17.58 12.59
N VAL A 333 -10.03 -16.65 13.51
CA VAL A 333 -11.39 -16.16 13.78
C VAL A 333 -12.07 -15.69 12.49
N GLY A 334 -13.14 -16.39 12.09
CA GLY A 334 -13.95 -16.02 10.92
C GLY A 334 -13.38 -16.39 9.54
N GLN A 335 -12.14 -16.88 9.47
CA GLN A 335 -11.55 -17.48 8.26
C GLN A 335 -11.61 -19.01 8.35
N ASP A 336 -10.73 -19.58 9.16
CA ASP A 336 -10.50 -21.02 9.26
C ASP A 336 -11.02 -21.52 10.61
N VAL A 337 -12.18 -22.18 10.59
CA VAL A 337 -12.70 -22.88 11.78
C VAL A 337 -11.87 -24.14 12.05
N PRO A 338 -11.49 -24.44 13.30
CA PRO A 338 -10.67 -25.61 13.61
C PRO A 338 -11.44 -26.90 13.30
N VAL A 339 -11.01 -27.61 12.25
CA VAL A 339 -11.58 -28.91 11.86
C VAL A 339 -10.85 -30.01 12.62
N PHE A 340 -11.61 -30.87 13.29
CA PHE A 340 -11.08 -32.01 14.04
C PHE A 340 -11.51 -33.32 13.39
N ARG A 341 -10.56 -34.21 13.09
CA ARG A 341 -10.81 -35.53 12.52
C ARG A 341 -10.14 -36.62 13.34
N ILE A 342 -10.84 -37.73 13.56
CA ILE A 342 -10.30 -38.89 14.27
C ILE A 342 -10.86 -40.19 13.68
N LEU A 343 -10.00 -41.19 13.47
CA LEU A 343 -10.42 -42.52 13.04
C LEU A 343 -10.78 -43.36 14.26
N PHE A 344 -11.98 -43.92 14.26
CA PHE A 344 -12.43 -44.97 15.17
C PHE A 344 -12.28 -46.33 14.50
N THR A 345 -11.63 -47.27 15.18
CA THR A 345 -11.64 -48.69 14.83
C THR A 345 -11.88 -49.52 16.09
N ASP A 346 -12.55 -50.66 15.94
CA ASP A 346 -12.52 -51.71 16.97
C ASP A 346 -12.12 -53.04 16.36
N SER A 347 -11.59 -53.95 17.19
CA SER A 347 -10.91 -55.17 16.75
C SER A 347 -11.66 -56.47 17.09
N ASP A 348 -12.67 -56.40 17.96
CA ASP A 348 -13.78 -57.36 18.02
C ASP A 348 -14.97 -56.93 17.15
N GLY A 349 -14.98 -55.69 16.66
CA GLY A 349 -15.89 -55.19 15.62
C GLY A 349 -17.05 -54.32 16.14
N ASP A 350 -17.04 -53.95 17.42
CA ASP A 350 -18.13 -53.19 18.02
C ASP A 350 -18.27 -51.76 17.45
N SER A 351 -19.49 -51.22 17.49
CA SER A 351 -19.81 -49.90 16.93
C SER A 351 -19.80 -48.81 17.98
N ALA A 352 -19.10 -47.69 17.72
CA ALA A 352 -19.00 -46.58 18.67
C ALA A 352 -20.38 -46.07 19.15
N GLN A 353 -20.66 -46.22 20.44
CA GLN A 353 -21.80 -45.61 21.14
C GLN A 353 -21.70 -44.07 21.12
N TYR A 354 -20.49 -43.53 21.22
CA TYR A 354 -20.19 -42.13 20.93
C TYR A 354 -18.73 -41.95 20.53
N VAL A 355 -18.47 -40.98 19.65
CA VAL A 355 -17.15 -40.34 19.51
C VAL A 355 -17.35 -38.84 19.74
N ARG A 356 -16.50 -38.23 20.58
CA ARG A 356 -16.62 -36.82 20.94
C ARG A 356 -15.27 -36.13 21.06
N LEU A 357 -15.22 -34.88 20.60
CA LEU A 357 -14.17 -33.93 20.92
C LEU A 357 -14.48 -33.31 22.29
N VAL A 358 -13.51 -33.24 23.18
CA VAL A 358 -13.61 -32.51 24.45
C VAL A 358 -12.64 -31.35 24.42
N VAL A 359 -13.15 -30.12 24.58
CA VAL A 359 -12.36 -28.90 24.69
C VAL A 359 -12.58 -28.28 26.06
N GLY A 360 -11.54 -28.29 26.90
CA GLY A 360 -11.64 -27.93 28.31
C GLY A 360 -12.66 -28.81 29.05
N ASN A 361 -13.80 -28.22 29.44
CA ASN A 361 -14.90 -28.91 30.12
C ASN A 361 -16.12 -29.19 29.20
N SER A 362 -16.06 -28.84 27.92
CA SER A 362 -17.17 -28.95 26.97
C SER A 362 -16.96 -30.11 26.00
N ALA A 363 -17.94 -31.01 25.91
CA ALA A 363 -17.92 -32.14 24.99
C ALA A 363 -18.82 -31.91 23.78
N TYR A 364 -18.29 -32.15 22.58
CA TYR A 364 -18.92 -31.94 21.29
C TYR A 364 -19.01 -33.29 20.55
N PRO A 365 -20.21 -33.80 20.23
CA PRO A 365 -20.35 -35.05 19.50
C PRO A 365 -19.82 -34.89 18.06
N MET A 366 -19.04 -35.86 17.60
CA MET A 366 -18.51 -35.88 16.23
C MET A 366 -19.46 -36.67 15.30
N ALA A 367 -19.50 -36.30 14.03
CA ALA A 367 -20.31 -36.99 13.03
C ALA A 367 -19.46 -38.04 12.29
N THR A 368 -20.01 -39.23 12.07
CA THR A 368 -19.36 -40.24 11.23
C THR A 368 -19.40 -39.83 9.76
N SER A 369 -18.21 -39.74 9.16
CA SER A 369 -18.00 -39.89 7.73
C SER A 369 -17.69 -41.37 7.42
N SER A 370 -17.64 -41.74 6.14
CA SER A 370 -17.45 -43.13 5.72
C SER A 370 -16.17 -43.77 6.28
N ASN A 371 -16.22 -45.08 6.52
CA ASN A 371 -15.10 -45.92 6.95
C ASN A 371 -14.56 -45.63 8.38
N GLY A 372 -15.45 -45.27 9.31
CA GLY A 372 -15.09 -45.11 10.74
C GLY A 372 -14.38 -43.78 11.07
N LEU A 373 -14.17 -42.91 10.09
CA LEU A 373 -13.63 -41.57 10.30
C LEU A 373 -14.71 -40.63 10.85
N PHE A 374 -14.46 -39.99 11.99
CA PHE A 374 -15.35 -39.00 12.60
C PHE A 374 -14.79 -37.59 12.41
N GLU A 375 -15.66 -36.64 12.05
CA GLU A 375 -15.33 -35.21 11.91
C GLU A 375 -16.17 -34.35 12.86
N PHE A 376 -15.57 -33.28 13.37
CA PHE A 376 -16.27 -32.13 13.93
C PHE A 376 -15.70 -30.84 13.34
N THR A 377 -16.55 -30.15 12.58
CA THR A 377 -16.31 -28.81 12.03
C THR A 377 -17.26 -27.85 12.76
N PRO A 378 -16.77 -26.94 13.63
CA PRO A 378 -17.61 -26.03 14.39
C PRO A 378 -18.12 -24.88 13.51
N ASN A 379 -19.24 -24.28 13.92
CA ASN A 379 -19.68 -23.01 13.35
C ASN A 379 -18.66 -21.90 13.66
N ALA A 380 -18.58 -20.88 12.80
CA ALA A 380 -17.79 -19.68 13.06
C ALA A 380 -18.17 -19.03 14.41
N GLY A 381 -17.16 -18.60 15.17
CA GLY A 381 -17.35 -17.96 16.48
C GLY A 381 -17.57 -18.91 17.67
N VAL A 382 -17.59 -20.24 17.48
CA VAL A 382 -17.71 -21.21 18.60
C VAL A 382 -16.51 -21.15 19.56
N PHE A 383 -15.32 -20.86 19.04
CA PHE A 383 -14.10 -20.63 19.81
C PHE A 383 -13.59 -19.21 19.52
N PRO A 384 -13.58 -18.28 20.50
CA PRO A 384 -12.91 -16.98 20.36
C PRO A 384 -11.38 -17.11 20.39
N LYS A 385 -10.65 -15.99 20.23
CA LYS A 385 -9.18 -15.97 20.34
C LYS A 385 -8.70 -16.55 21.68
N GLY A 386 -7.72 -17.46 21.64
CA GLY A 386 -7.12 -18.07 22.82
C GLY A 386 -6.51 -19.45 22.55
N SER A 387 -5.75 -19.97 23.52
CA SER A 387 -5.22 -21.34 23.50
C SER A 387 -6.18 -22.31 24.20
N TYR A 388 -6.45 -23.44 23.56
CA TYR A 388 -7.43 -24.43 23.99
C TYR A 388 -6.79 -25.81 24.17
N SER A 389 -7.00 -26.41 25.34
CA SER A 389 -6.64 -27.80 25.64
C SER A 389 -7.76 -28.74 25.19
N TYR A 390 -7.44 -29.79 24.44
CA TYR A 390 -8.42 -30.75 23.94
C TYR A 390 -7.94 -32.21 23.91
N HIS A 391 -8.90 -33.12 23.82
CA HIS A 391 -8.70 -34.54 23.57
C HIS A 391 -9.94 -35.15 22.92
N PHE A 392 -9.80 -36.34 22.36
CA PHE A 392 -10.89 -37.15 21.85
C PHE A 392 -11.27 -38.23 22.87
N GLU A 393 -12.55 -38.56 22.97
CA GLU A 393 -13.06 -39.70 23.75
C GLU A 393 -14.02 -40.55 22.91
N THR A 394 -13.98 -41.87 23.10
CA THR A 394 -14.92 -42.81 22.50
C THR A 394 -15.31 -43.93 23.48
N SER A 395 -16.41 -44.62 23.17
CA SER A 395 -16.86 -45.83 23.83
C SER A 395 -17.67 -46.68 22.85
N ASP A 396 -17.45 -47.99 22.89
CA ASP A 396 -18.32 -49.06 22.36
C ASP A 396 -19.65 -49.18 23.17
N GLY A 397 -19.58 -48.86 24.47
CA GLY A 397 -20.64 -49.00 25.46
C GLY A 397 -20.27 -49.88 26.66
N LEU A 398 -19.08 -50.49 26.66
CA LEU A 398 -18.55 -51.42 27.65
C LEU A 398 -17.16 -50.95 28.13
N SER A 399 -16.27 -50.63 27.19
CA SER A 399 -14.98 -49.96 27.35
C SER A 399 -15.08 -48.47 26.99
N ALA A 400 -14.08 -47.66 27.36
CA ALA A 400 -13.95 -46.29 26.89
C ALA A 400 -12.49 -45.89 26.81
N VAL A 401 -12.10 -45.20 25.74
CA VAL A 401 -10.73 -44.70 25.55
C VAL A 401 -10.69 -43.22 25.24
N ARG A 402 -9.49 -42.67 25.37
CA ARG A 402 -9.16 -41.28 25.15
C ARG A 402 -7.89 -41.17 24.30
N LEU A 403 -7.87 -40.24 23.36
CA LEU A 403 -6.66 -39.87 22.63
C LEU A 403 -6.34 -38.37 22.85
N PRO A 404 -5.14 -38.01 23.31
CA PRO A 404 -4.09 -38.88 23.84
C PRO A 404 -4.50 -39.53 25.17
N SER A 405 -3.94 -40.72 25.45
CA SER A 405 -4.26 -41.51 26.65
C SER A 405 -3.85 -40.84 27.96
N SER A 406 -2.98 -39.84 27.91
CA SER A 406 -2.70 -38.91 29.02
C SER A 406 -2.18 -37.57 28.48
N GLY A 407 -2.39 -36.48 29.21
CA GLY A 407 -2.12 -35.12 28.74
C GLY A 407 -3.21 -34.60 27.79
N GLU A 408 -3.11 -33.33 27.41
CA GLU A 408 -4.02 -32.65 26.47
C GLU A 408 -3.26 -32.34 25.18
N LEU A 409 -3.95 -32.36 24.04
CA LEU A 409 -3.53 -31.66 22.82
C LEU A 409 -3.82 -30.16 22.99
N MET A 410 -3.17 -29.32 22.19
CA MET A 410 -3.38 -27.87 22.21
C MET A 410 -3.73 -27.38 20.81
N PHE A 411 -4.71 -26.46 20.71
CA PHE A 411 -4.90 -25.62 19.52
C PHE A 411 -4.93 -24.14 19.92
N GLU A 412 -4.56 -23.25 19.01
CA GLU A 412 -4.62 -21.80 19.24
C GLU A 412 -5.52 -21.13 18.20
N VAL A 413 -6.57 -20.46 18.68
CA VAL A 413 -7.37 -19.57 17.83
C VAL A 413 -6.75 -18.17 17.89
N ARG A 414 -6.36 -17.64 16.72
CA ARG A 414 -5.79 -16.31 16.53
C ARG A 414 -6.75 -15.42 15.76
N ASN A 415 -6.57 -14.10 15.84
CA ASN A 415 -7.25 -13.20 14.91
C ASN A 415 -6.62 -13.32 13.52
N VAL A 416 -7.39 -13.04 12.47
CA VAL A 416 -6.83 -12.82 11.13
C VAL A 416 -5.87 -11.62 11.20
N PRO A 417 -4.62 -11.72 10.71
CA PRO A 417 -3.67 -10.63 10.84
C PRO A 417 -4.13 -9.37 10.10
N VAL A 418 -4.17 -8.23 10.80
CA VAL A 418 -4.52 -6.92 10.24
C VAL A 418 -3.26 -6.18 9.83
N ILE A 419 -3.22 -5.64 8.62
CA ILE A 419 -2.17 -4.72 8.15
C ILE A 419 -2.76 -3.31 8.01
N LEU A 420 -2.15 -2.34 8.69
CA LEU A 420 -2.45 -0.92 8.53
C LEU A 420 -1.52 -0.32 7.47
N VAL A 421 -2.11 0.13 6.36
CA VAL A 421 -1.42 0.77 5.22
C VAL A 421 -1.72 2.29 5.28
N PRO A 422 -0.72 3.14 5.59
CA PRO A 422 -0.91 4.58 5.69
C PRO A 422 -1.02 5.23 4.31
N GLY A 423 -1.45 6.50 4.30
CA GLY A 423 -1.42 7.37 3.12
C GLY A 423 -0.08 8.10 2.97
N ILE A 424 -0.07 9.07 2.04
CA ILE A 424 1.06 9.98 1.84
C ILE A 424 1.36 10.75 3.13
N ALA A 425 2.64 10.97 3.43
CA ALA A 425 3.12 11.55 4.70
C ALA A 425 2.78 10.77 6.00
N GLY A 426 2.07 9.63 5.94
CA GLY A 426 1.68 8.85 7.12
C GLY A 426 2.78 7.97 7.76
N THR A 427 4.03 8.10 7.31
CA THR A 427 5.18 7.32 7.83
C THR A 427 6.35 8.24 8.16
N ILE A 428 7.04 7.96 9.27
CA ILE A 428 8.20 8.72 9.76
C ILE A 428 9.41 8.48 8.84
N LEU A 429 10.07 9.56 8.41
CA LEU A 429 11.33 9.52 7.66
C LEU A 429 12.46 10.17 8.46
N LYS A 430 13.61 9.50 8.50
CA LYS A 430 14.81 9.91 9.25
C LYS A 430 16.04 9.98 8.34
N GLN A 431 17.06 10.71 8.77
CA GLN A 431 18.38 10.79 8.13
C GLN A 431 19.46 10.22 9.05
N GLU A 432 20.29 9.29 8.56
CA GLU A 432 21.48 8.82 9.28
C GLU A 432 22.55 9.93 9.36
N VAL A 433 23.04 10.26 10.57
CA VAL A 433 24.06 11.30 10.76
C VAL A 433 25.41 10.73 11.19
N PHE A 434 26.35 10.69 10.24
CA PHE A 434 27.73 10.29 10.49
C PHE A 434 28.41 11.17 11.56
N GLY A 435 28.76 10.56 12.69
CA GLY A 435 29.48 11.22 13.79
C GLY A 435 28.98 10.88 15.19
N GLY A 436 27.86 10.15 15.31
CA GLY A 436 27.31 9.74 16.61
C GLY A 436 26.49 10.82 17.32
N LEU A 437 25.86 11.72 16.55
CA LEU A 437 24.95 12.74 17.06
C LEU A 437 23.49 12.26 17.19
N GLY A 438 23.19 11.06 16.67
CA GLY A 438 21.83 10.51 16.56
C GLY A 438 21.18 10.88 15.22
N ASP A 439 20.20 10.07 14.83
CA ASP A 439 19.49 10.23 13.56
C ASP A 439 18.46 11.36 13.64
N ILE A 440 18.30 12.12 12.56
CA ILE A 440 17.41 13.29 12.53
C ILE A 440 16.07 12.87 11.93
N THR A 441 14.97 13.04 12.68
CA THR A 441 13.62 12.98 12.09
C THR A 441 13.43 14.16 11.15
N LEU A 442 13.38 13.86 9.85
CA LEU A 442 13.04 14.82 8.81
C LEU A 442 11.52 15.02 8.75
N TRP A 443 10.77 13.92 8.92
CA TRP A 443 9.32 13.93 8.83
C TRP A 443 8.66 12.98 9.84
N PRO A 444 7.58 13.39 10.53
CA PRO A 444 7.19 14.77 10.82
C PRO A 444 7.97 15.30 12.04
N ASN A 445 8.32 16.59 12.05
CA ASN A 445 9.13 17.18 13.11
C ASN A 445 8.56 18.53 13.59
N PHE A 446 7.37 18.48 14.18
CA PHE A 446 6.59 19.64 14.64
C PHE A 446 7.31 20.56 15.65
N LEU A 447 8.35 20.06 16.33
CA LEU A 447 9.17 20.91 17.21
C LEU A 447 10.20 21.72 16.41
N TRP A 448 10.78 21.15 15.35
CA TRP A 448 11.74 21.88 14.50
C TRP A 448 11.06 22.84 13.53
N THR A 449 9.88 22.53 13.02
CA THR A 449 9.08 23.55 12.29
C THR A 449 8.76 24.74 13.20
N ALA A 450 8.29 24.48 14.43
CA ALA A 450 7.91 25.52 15.40
C ALA A 450 9.07 26.39 15.94
N ILE A 451 10.34 26.03 15.75
CA ILE A 451 11.49 26.78 16.32
C ILE A 451 12.60 27.13 15.34
N SER A 452 12.56 26.66 14.08
CA SER A 452 13.67 26.84 13.14
C SER A 452 13.31 27.69 11.93
N VAL A 453 13.97 28.86 11.81
CA VAL A 453 14.05 29.67 10.59
C VAL A 453 15.01 29.06 9.55
N ALA A 454 15.05 27.72 9.49
CA ALA A 454 16.05 26.94 8.76
C ALA A 454 15.38 25.90 7.84
N GLU A 455 14.70 26.43 6.82
CA GLU A 455 13.97 25.70 5.74
C GLU A 455 14.72 24.43 5.27
N SER A 456 16.06 24.53 5.16
CA SER A 456 16.97 23.50 4.68
C SER A 456 17.05 22.21 5.51
N TYR A 457 16.29 22.03 6.59
CA TYR A 457 16.27 20.74 7.29
C TYR A 457 15.44 19.69 6.54
N MET A 458 14.51 20.11 5.66
CA MET A 458 13.73 19.21 4.79
C MET A 458 14.37 18.98 3.41
N ASP A 459 15.44 19.71 3.04
CA ASP A 459 16.22 19.52 1.79
C ASP A 459 16.50 18.02 1.45
N PRO A 460 16.87 17.12 2.40
CA PRO A 460 17.13 15.71 2.10
C PRO A 460 15.89 14.89 1.68
N LEU A 461 14.68 15.39 1.94
CA LEU A 461 13.44 14.76 1.47
C LEU A 461 13.21 14.94 -0.03
N SER A 462 13.94 15.86 -0.69
CA SER A 462 13.84 16.10 -2.12
C SER A 462 14.20 14.87 -2.98
N MET A 463 13.75 14.89 -4.24
CA MET A 463 13.91 13.78 -5.18
C MET A 463 14.59 14.23 -6.48
N ASN A 464 15.34 13.33 -7.11
CA ASN A 464 16.00 13.53 -8.40
C ASN A 464 14.97 13.58 -9.55
N GLU A 465 15.39 14.01 -10.75
CA GLU A 465 14.50 14.12 -11.92
C GLU A 465 13.94 12.78 -12.43
N ASP A 466 14.47 11.65 -11.97
CA ASP A 466 13.95 10.29 -12.24
C ASP A 466 13.00 9.75 -11.14
N GLY A 467 12.71 10.55 -10.11
CA GLY A 467 11.88 10.14 -8.97
C GLY A 467 12.60 9.29 -7.91
N SER A 468 13.94 9.17 -7.96
CA SER A 468 14.74 8.56 -6.89
C SER A 468 15.08 9.56 -5.77
N PRO A 469 15.37 9.12 -4.53
CA PRO A 469 15.81 10.00 -3.45
C PRO A 469 17.08 10.78 -3.80
N SER A 470 17.12 12.09 -3.51
CA SER A 470 18.33 12.90 -3.71
C SER A 470 19.43 12.57 -2.69
N ASP A 471 19.03 12.21 -1.47
CA ASP A 471 19.89 11.74 -0.40
C ASP A 471 19.56 10.29 0.00
N ASN A 472 20.54 9.40 -0.16
CA ASN A 472 20.44 7.98 0.17
C ASN A 472 20.66 7.67 1.67
N SER A 473 20.91 8.67 2.51
CA SER A 473 20.92 8.54 3.97
C SER A 473 19.51 8.69 4.60
N VAL A 474 18.49 8.99 3.78
CA VAL A 474 17.09 9.02 4.21
C VAL A 474 16.51 7.61 4.24
N TYR A 475 15.91 7.22 5.36
CA TYR A 475 15.32 5.90 5.58
C TYR A 475 13.95 5.98 6.28
N VAL A 476 13.23 4.86 6.18
CA VAL A 476 11.90 4.64 6.74
C VAL A 476 12.00 4.15 8.19
N ASP A 477 11.23 4.77 9.08
CA ASP A 477 11.14 4.40 10.50
C ASP A 477 9.76 3.74 10.79
N ASP A 478 9.04 4.10 11.85
CA ASP A 478 7.68 3.60 12.08
C ASP A 478 6.60 4.44 11.37
N ILE A 479 5.36 3.95 11.34
CA ILE A 479 4.18 4.75 10.99
C ILE A 479 4.07 5.95 11.95
N PHE A 480 3.66 7.10 11.44
CA PHE A 480 3.40 8.26 12.29
C PHE A 480 2.11 8.04 13.09
N ARG A 481 2.20 7.86 14.41
CA ARG A 481 1.04 7.50 15.25
C ARG A 481 0.24 8.72 15.71
N LYS A 482 0.88 9.64 16.43
CA LYS A 482 0.32 10.90 16.97
C LYS A 482 1.42 11.93 17.23
N ALA A 483 1.05 13.20 17.30
CA ALA A 483 1.89 14.29 17.78
C ALA A 483 1.42 14.82 19.14
N SER A 484 2.35 15.14 20.02
CA SER A 484 2.05 15.72 21.34
C SER A 484 3.06 16.79 21.73
N ILE A 485 2.59 17.91 22.26
CA ILE A 485 3.41 19.03 22.74
C ILE A 485 3.06 19.31 24.21
N PHE A 486 4.09 19.46 25.06
CA PHE A 486 3.98 19.63 26.52
C PHE A 486 3.07 18.63 27.27
N GLY A 487 2.79 17.47 26.67
CA GLY A 487 1.94 16.42 27.24
C GLY A 487 0.47 16.44 26.78
N GLY A 488 0.06 17.40 25.93
CA GLY A 488 -1.22 17.36 25.22
C GLY A 488 -1.05 16.80 23.81
N THR A 489 -1.96 15.94 23.36
CA THR A 489 -2.06 15.53 21.94
C THR A 489 -2.52 16.73 21.11
N ILE A 490 -1.87 16.97 19.97
CA ILE A 490 -2.23 18.02 19.01
C ILE A 490 -2.64 17.46 17.63
N PHE A 491 -2.32 16.19 17.37
CA PHE A 491 -2.71 15.47 16.15
C PHE A 491 -2.69 13.97 16.45
N ASP A 492 -3.68 13.22 15.98
CA ASP A 492 -3.72 11.75 16.08
C ASP A 492 -4.03 11.19 14.68
N TYR A 493 -3.14 10.35 14.16
CA TYR A 493 -3.26 9.78 12.82
C TYR A 493 -3.78 8.35 12.88
N LEU A 494 -3.12 7.49 13.65
CA LEU A 494 -3.44 6.07 13.81
C LEU A 494 -3.29 5.56 15.24
N ASP A 495 -2.84 6.38 16.19
CA ASP A 495 -2.71 5.95 17.59
C ASP A 495 -4.09 5.58 18.14
N GLY A 496 -5.09 6.43 17.92
CA GLY A 496 -6.48 6.18 18.28
C GLY A 496 -7.03 4.84 17.76
N LEU A 497 -6.67 4.42 16.54
CA LEU A 497 -7.11 3.16 15.93
C LEU A 497 -6.32 1.93 16.43
N ILE A 498 -5.01 2.08 16.62
CA ILE A 498 -4.16 1.02 17.18
C ILE A 498 -4.64 0.68 18.61
N ASN A 499 -4.94 1.68 19.44
CA ASN A 499 -5.51 1.49 20.78
C ASN A 499 -6.87 0.75 20.76
N ASP A 500 -7.70 0.95 19.73
CA ASP A 500 -8.99 0.27 19.60
C ASP A 500 -8.81 -1.19 19.13
N PHE A 501 -7.87 -1.46 18.23
CA PHE A 501 -7.49 -2.83 17.89
C PHE A 501 -6.90 -3.58 19.10
N GLU A 502 -6.02 -2.96 19.89
CA GLU A 502 -5.52 -3.54 21.14
C GLU A 502 -6.66 -3.80 22.14
N SER A 503 -7.64 -2.89 22.22
CA SER A 503 -8.85 -3.07 23.05
C SER A 503 -9.77 -4.19 22.55
N ALA A 504 -9.81 -4.43 21.23
CA ALA A 504 -10.42 -5.59 20.59
C ALA A 504 -9.59 -6.89 20.71
N GLY A 505 -8.46 -6.86 21.43
CA GLY A 505 -7.63 -8.01 21.73
C GLY A 505 -6.60 -8.38 20.67
N TYR A 506 -6.31 -7.49 19.71
CA TYR A 506 -5.14 -7.60 18.85
C TYR A 506 -3.85 -7.22 19.60
N GLN A 507 -2.70 -7.55 19.02
CA GLN A 507 -1.39 -7.16 19.54
C GLN A 507 -0.41 -6.86 18.39
N GLU A 508 0.29 -5.73 18.49
CA GLU A 508 1.30 -5.34 17.51
C GLU A 508 2.41 -6.40 17.34
N ASN A 509 2.82 -6.60 16.09
CA ASN A 509 3.79 -7.60 15.63
C ASN A 509 3.38 -9.05 15.95
N THR A 510 2.10 -9.31 16.29
CA THR A 510 1.55 -10.65 16.55
C THR A 510 0.37 -10.93 15.60
N ASP A 511 -0.66 -10.09 15.65
CA ASP A 511 -1.79 -10.10 14.71
C ASP A 511 -2.26 -8.69 14.29
N LEU A 512 -1.69 -7.62 14.84
CA LEU A 512 -1.72 -6.28 14.23
C LEU A 512 -0.33 -5.94 13.66
N PHE A 513 -0.27 -5.46 12.43
CA PHE A 513 0.97 -5.16 11.73
C PHE A 513 0.91 -3.80 11.05
N LEU A 514 1.97 -3.01 11.21
CA LEU A 514 2.13 -1.72 10.54
C LEU A 514 2.93 -1.90 9.26
N PHE A 515 2.54 -1.20 8.19
CA PHE A 515 3.29 -1.12 6.93
C PHE A 515 3.82 0.31 6.71
N PRO A 516 4.89 0.72 7.41
CA PRO A 516 5.59 1.96 7.09
C PRO A 516 6.31 1.82 5.74
N TYR A 517 6.24 2.87 4.90
CA TYR A 517 6.92 2.93 3.60
C TYR A 517 7.38 4.36 3.25
N ASP A 518 8.31 4.49 2.30
CA ASP A 518 8.72 5.80 1.78
C ASP A 518 7.66 6.34 0.82
N TRP A 519 6.81 7.20 1.35
CA TRP A 519 5.67 7.82 0.65
C TRP A 519 6.05 8.81 -0.46
N ARG A 520 7.34 9.00 -0.74
CA ARG A 520 7.84 9.81 -1.87
C ARG A 520 7.96 9.01 -3.18
N LEU A 521 8.05 7.69 -3.07
CA LEU A 521 8.27 6.75 -4.19
C LEU A 521 6.98 6.51 -4.99
N ASN A 522 7.10 5.86 -6.16
CA ASN A 522 5.95 5.46 -6.96
C ASN A 522 5.20 4.27 -6.34
N ILE A 523 3.88 4.25 -6.54
CA ILE A 523 2.93 3.33 -5.92
C ILE A 523 3.16 1.87 -6.37
N GLN A 524 3.65 1.63 -7.59
CA GLN A 524 4.01 0.29 -8.09
C GLN A 524 5.27 -0.29 -7.40
N SER A 525 6.19 0.56 -6.94
CA SER A 525 7.32 0.11 -6.11
C SER A 525 6.88 -0.16 -4.68
N ILE A 526 5.96 0.65 -4.16
CA ILE A 526 5.41 0.49 -2.80
C ILE A 526 4.51 -0.76 -2.71
N SER A 527 3.73 -1.09 -3.75
CA SER A 527 2.92 -2.32 -3.79
C SER A 527 3.80 -3.58 -3.75
N GLN A 528 4.99 -3.57 -4.35
CA GLN A 528 5.94 -4.68 -4.25
C GLN A 528 6.46 -4.87 -2.82
N PHE A 529 6.72 -3.79 -2.07
CA PHE A 529 7.04 -3.90 -0.64
C PHE A 529 5.85 -4.39 0.19
N LEU A 530 4.61 -4.13 -0.24
CA LEU A 530 3.41 -4.69 0.39
C LEU A 530 3.29 -6.20 0.14
N VAL A 531 3.74 -6.73 -1.00
CA VAL A 531 3.90 -8.19 -1.20
C VAL A 531 4.83 -8.77 -0.14
N ASP A 532 6.04 -8.22 -0.01
CA ASP A 532 7.04 -8.71 0.94
C ASP A 532 6.53 -8.64 2.39
N LYS A 533 5.76 -7.60 2.72
CA LYS A 533 5.09 -7.46 4.02
C LYS A 533 4.02 -8.53 4.25
N ILE A 534 3.13 -8.76 3.28
CA ILE A 534 2.04 -9.75 3.38
C ILE A 534 2.61 -11.16 3.51
N ASP A 535 3.61 -11.51 2.70
CA ASP A 535 4.25 -12.83 2.74
C ASP A 535 5.01 -13.07 4.06
N SER A 536 5.64 -12.02 4.60
CA SER A 536 6.25 -12.05 5.95
C SER A 536 5.21 -12.25 7.06
N VAL A 537 4.07 -11.56 7.00
CA VAL A 537 2.98 -11.71 7.98
C VAL A 537 2.33 -13.10 7.90
N ILE A 538 2.09 -13.62 6.69
CA ILE A 538 1.60 -14.98 6.46
C ILE A 538 2.59 -16.01 7.03
N GLN A 539 3.88 -15.89 6.73
CA GLN A 539 4.92 -16.79 7.24
C GLN A 539 5.08 -16.71 8.78
N GLN A 540 4.96 -15.52 9.38
CA GLN A 540 5.11 -15.32 10.82
C GLN A 540 3.90 -15.87 11.60
N THR A 541 2.68 -15.66 11.10
CA THR A 541 1.45 -15.96 11.83
C THR A 541 0.90 -17.37 11.59
N GLY A 542 1.19 -17.96 10.43
CA GLY A 542 0.57 -19.18 9.92
C GLY A 542 -0.77 -18.96 9.19
N SER A 543 -1.26 -17.71 9.09
CA SER A 543 -2.52 -17.39 8.42
C SER A 543 -2.40 -17.48 6.91
N GLN A 544 -3.44 -17.98 6.22
CA GLN A 544 -3.46 -18.01 4.75
C GLN A 544 -3.81 -16.64 4.13
N LYS A 545 -4.38 -15.72 4.93
CA LYS A 545 -4.79 -14.38 4.50
C LYS A 545 -4.57 -13.33 5.58
N VAL A 546 -4.60 -12.07 5.15
CA VAL A 546 -4.59 -10.88 6.00
C VAL A 546 -5.81 -10.00 5.75
N ASP A 547 -6.19 -9.19 6.72
CA ASP A 547 -7.11 -8.05 6.54
C ASP A 547 -6.31 -6.76 6.35
N ILE A 548 -6.76 -5.86 5.48
CA ILE A 548 -6.02 -4.63 5.16
C ILE A 548 -6.90 -3.41 5.34
N VAL A 549 -6.45 -2.49 6.20
CA VAL A 549 -7.04 -1.14 6.37
C VAL A 549 -6.11 -0.15 5.68
N ALA A 550 -6.62 0.55 4.67
CA ALA A 550 -5.83 1.36 3.76
C ALA A 550 -6.34 2.80 3.72
N HIS A 551 -5.51 3.73 4.20
CA HIS A 551 -5.86 5.15 4.28
C HIS A 551 -5.31 5.96 3.10
N SER A 552 -6.14 6.83 2.50
CA SER A 552 -5.74 7.80 1.48
C SER A 552 -4.98 7.11 0.34
N MET A 553 -3.78 7.58 -0.02
CA MET A 553 -2.90 6.95 -1.02
C MET A 553 -2.63 5.45 -0.78
N GLY A 554 -2.68 4.98 0.48
CA GLY A 554 -2.55 3.57 0.82
C GLY A 554 -3.62 2.68 0.16
N GLY A 555 -4.80 3.23 -0.12
CA GLY A 555 -5.84 2.52 -0.88
C GLY A 555 -5.46 2.29 -2.34
N LEU A 556 -4.67 3.18 -2.96
CA LEU A 556 -4.11 2.97 -4.30
C LEU A 556 -2.99 1.92 -4.29
N VAL A 557 -2.14 1.91 -3.25
CA VAL A 557 -1.14 0.84 -3.02
C VAL A 557 -1.81 -0.53 -2.92
N LEU A 558 -2.92 -0.62 -2.17
CA LEU A 558 -3.71 -1.85 -2.04
C LEU A 558 -4.35 -2.26 -3.38
N LYS A 559 -4.99 -1.33 -4.11
CA LYS A 559 -5.56 -1.60 -5.45
C LYS A 559 -4.49 -2.14 -6.40
N GLN A 560 -3.30 -1.53 -6.44
CA GLN A 560 -2.17 -1.98 -7.26
C GLN A 560 -1.69 -3.38 -6.86
N TYR A 561 -1.49 -3.65 -5.57
CA TYR A 561 -1.13 -5.00 -5.08
C TYR A 561 -2.09 -6.08 -5.57
N ILE A 562 -3.41 -5.82 -5.53
CA ILE A 562 -4.45 -6.78 -5.96
C ILE A 562 -4.41 -7.01 -7.48
N LEU A 563 -4.12 -5.99 -8.29
CA LEU A 563 -3.95 -6.15 -9.74
C LEU A 563 -2.74 -7.03 -10.08
N ASP A 564 -1.64 -6.85 -9.35
CA ASP A 564 -0.39 -7.58 -9.60
C ASP A 564 -0.42 -9.03 -9.05
N ASN A 565 -1.14 -9.28 -7.95
CA ASN A 565 -1.03 -10.54 -7.17
C ASN A 565 -2.36 -11.29 -6.93
N SER A 566 -3.51 -10.74 -7.31
CA SER A 566 -4.87 -11.16 -6.91
C SER A 566 -5.21 -10.96 -5.43
N SER A 567 -6.51 -11.03 -5.11
CA SER A 567 -7.05 -10.98 -3.75
C SER A 567 -6.92 -12.29 -2.95
N SER A 568 -6.26 -13.32 -3.49
CA SER A 568 -6.21 -14.66 -2.87
C SER A 568 -5.61 -14.68 -1.45
N ARG A 569 -4.70 -13.76 -1.13
CA ARG A 569 -4.05 -13.57 0.18
C ARG A 569 -4.72 -12.52 1.09
N VAL A 570 -5.86 -11.95 0.68
CA VAL A 570 -6.56 -10.89 1.41
C VAL A 570 -7.98 -11.36 1.76
N ASN A 571 -8.38 -11.21 3.02
CA ASN A 571 -9.71 -11.53 3.51
C ASN A 571 -10.62 -10.30 3.36
N LYS A 572 -10.34 -9.21 4.09
CA LYS A 572 -11.04 -7.92 3.99
C LYS A 572 -10.16 -6.80 3.45
N MET A 573 -10.80 -5.85 2.77
CA MET A 573 -10.19 -4.59 2.34
C MET A 573 -11.07 -3.44 2.83
N ILE A 574 -10.51 -2.52 3.63
CA ILE A 574 -11.21 -1.32 4.09
C ILE A 574 -10.48 -0.10 3.54
N PHE A 575 -11.09 0.57 2.57
CA PHE A 575 -10.62 1.85 2.03
C PHE A 575 -11.12 2.99 2.92
N VAL A 576 -10.24 3.91 3.31
CA VAL A 576 -10.57 5.09 4.13
C VAL A 576 -10.08 6.33 3.40
N GLY A 577 -10.99 7.23 3.00
CA GLY A 577 -10.65 8.48 2.30
C GLY A 577 -9.81 8.28 1.03
N THR A 578 -9.96 7.17 0.31
CA THR A 578 -9.07 6.83 -0.82
C THR A 578 -9.42 7.65 -2.07
N PRO A 579 -8.48 8.39 -2.68
CA PRO A 579 -8.70 9.11 -3.93
C PRO A 579 -8.66 8.15 -5.12
N HIS A 580 -9.73 7.38 -5.34
CA HIS A 580 -9.72 6.28 -6.31
C HIS A 580 -9.40 6.71 -7.74
N LEU A 581 -9.74 7.96 -8.12
CA LEU A 581 -9.41 8.61 -9.40
C LEU A 581 -8.53 9.86 -9.23
N GLY A 582 -7.76 9.96 -8.14
CA GLY A 582 -6.92 11.12 -7.80
C GLY A 582 -7.68 12.29 -7.14
N SER A 583 -6.97 13.40 -6.87
CA SER A 583 -7.52 14.62 -6.25
C SER A 583 -6.97 15.90 -6.88
N PRO A 584 -7.78 16.93 -7.16
CA PRO A 584 -7.32 18.23 -7.67
C PRO A 584 -6.29 18.94 -6.75
N LYS A 585 -6.22 18.57 -5.46
CA LYS A 585 -5.28 19.16 -4.50
C LYS A 585 -3.81 18.83 -4.81
N SER A 586 -3.51 17.68 -5.41
CA SER A 586 -2.14 17.33 -5.84
C SER A 586 -1.62 18.27 -6.92
N ALA A 587 -2.48 18.70 -7.86
CA ALA A 587 -2.14 19.70 -8.87
C ALA A 587 -1.84 21.06 -8.23
N LYS A 588 -2.57 21.45 -7.18
CA LYS A 588 -2.25 22.65 -6.39
C LYS A 588 -0.89 22.53 -5.70
N VAL A 589 -0.62 21.42 -5.01
CA VAL A 589 0.67 21.14 -4.33
C VAL A 589 1.85 21.34 -5.29
N LEU A 590 1.78 20.72 -6.48
CA LEU A 590 2.85 20.80 -7.48
C LEU A 590 3.01 22.21 -8.08
N LEU A 591 1.90 22.88 -8.42
CA LEU A 591 1.93 24.18 -9.10
C LEU A 591 2.20 25.37 -8.16
N TYR A 592 1.73 25.32 -6.91
CA TYR A 592 1.67 26.49 -6.03
C TYR A 592 2.21 26.25 -4.62
N GLY A 593 2.24 24.99 -4.15
CA GLY A 593 2.55 24.64 -2.77
C GLY A 593 1.29 24.49 -1.91
N ASP A 594 1.45 23.89 -0.73
CA ASP A 594 0.38 23.55 0.21
C ASP A 594 0.97 23.30 1.61
N ASN A 595 0.13 23.19 2.65
CA ASN A 595 0.53 22.69 3.98
C ASN A 595 0.24 21.17 4.14
N LEU A 596 -0.19 20.51 3.05
CA LEU A 596 -0.63 19.12 2.98
C LEU A 596 -1.82 18.80 3.92
N GLY A 597 -2.64 19.80 4.24
CA GLY A 597 -3.77 19.65 5.16
C GLY A 597 -3.40 19.44 6.62
N MET A 598 -2.13 19.56 7.00
CA MET A 598 -1.70 19.54 8.40
C MET A 598 -1.58 20.98 8.90
N GLY A 599 -2.50 21.40 9.77
CA GLY A 599 -2.62 22.77 10.28
C GLY A 599 -1.53 23.21 11.27
N LEU A 600 -0.25 22.92 10.98
CA LEU A 600 0.89 23.18 11.85
C LEU A 600 2.12 23.62 11.06
N ILE A 601 2.39 24.94 11.02
CA ILE A 601 3.69 25.58 10.76
C ILE A 601 4.49 24.90 9.61
N MET A 602 4.07 25.16 8.37
CA MET A 602 4.56 24.45 7.16
C MET A 602 4.66 25.42 5.98
N ASN A 603 5.89 25.80 5.65
CA ASN A 603 6.17 26.72 4.54
C ASN A 603 5.79 26.07 3.19
N GLN A 604 4.75 26.61 2.55
CA GLN A 604 4.21 26.14 1.27
C GLN A 604 5.27 26.06 0.15
N LEU A 605 6.29 26.94 0.19
CA LEU A 605 7.38 26.95 -0.79
C LEU A 605 8.38 25.82 -0.58
N GLU A 606 8.63 25.41 0.67
CA GLU A 606 9.49 24.27 0.99
C GLU A 606 8.80 22.95 0.60
N ILE A 607 7.50 22.83 0.89
CA ILE A 607 6.68 21.70 0.42
C ILE A 607 6.72 21.63 -1.11
N LYS A 608 6.52 22.75 -1.82
CA LYS A 608 6.65 22.79 -3.28
C LYS A 608 8.06 22.41 -3.78
N SER A 609 9.11 22.75 -3.02
CA SER A 609 10.50 22.41 -3.34
C SER A 609 10.70 20.89 -3.32
N ILE A 610 10.32 20.23 -2.22
CA ILE A 610 10.53 18.78 -2.06
C ILE A 610 9.58 17.95 -2.94
N THR A 611 8.30 18.35 -3.08
CA THR A 611 7.31 17.59 -3.86
C THR A 611 7.53 17.64 -5.36
N LYS A 612 8.33 18.60 -5.86
CA LYS A 612 8.60 18.82 -7.30
C LYS A 612 8.87 17.54 -8.10
N ASN A 613 9.55 16.56 -7.49
CA ASN A 613 9.92 15.28 -8.10
C ASN A 613 9.41 14.05 -7.31
N MET A 614 8.48 14.20 -6.36
CA MET A 614 7.91 13.05 -5.63
C MET A 614 6.89 12.32 -6.50
N ALA A 615 7.23 11.11 -6.97
CA ALA A 615 6.42 10.36 -7.92
C ALA A 615 4.99 10.09 -7.40
N SER A 616 4.84 9.82 -6.11
CA SER A 616 3.56 9.69 -5.42
C SER A 616 2.62 10.89 -5.57
N VAL A 617 3.14 12.12 -5.57
CA VAL A 617 2.32 13.34 -5.67
C VAL A 617 1.76 13.50 -7.09
N TYR A 618 2.54 13.13 -8.12
CA TYR A 618 2.04 13.08 -9.50
C TYR A 618 1.00 11.96 -9.65
N GLN A 619 1.24 10.80 -9.01
CA GLN A 619 0.32 9.66 -8.95
C GLN A 619 -0.95 9.89 -8.09
N LEU A 620 -1.16 11.12 -7.62
CA LEU A 620 -2.41 11.58 -7.01
C LEU A 620 -3.11 12.66 -7.85
N LEU A 621 -2.64 12.94 -9.08
CA LEU A 621 -3.32 13.81 -10.04
C LEU A 621 -4.66 13.19 -10.48
N PRO A 622 -5.71 13.99 -10.74
CA PRO A 622 -6.97 13.45 -11.23
C PRO A 622 -6.82 12.76 -12.59
N SER A 623 -7.35 11.54 -12.69
CA SER A 623 -7.14 10.66 -13.83
C SER A 623 -7.92 11.05 -15.10
N SER A 624 -7.69 10.33 -16.19
CA SER A 624 -8.53 10.48 -17.39
C SER A 624 -9.99 10.09 -17.14
N LEU A 625 -10.27 9.16 -16.20
CA LEU A 625 -11.63 8.76 -15.85
C LEU A 625 -12.30 9.79 -14.93
N TYR A 626 -11.54 10.44 -14.03
CA TYR A 626 -12.03 11.61 -13.28
C TYR A 626 -12.59 12.66 -14.27
N ILE A 627 -11.82 12.97 -15.32
CA ILE A 627 -12.21 14.00 -16.29
C ILE A 627 -13.41 13.62 -17.17
N SER A 628 -13.65 12.31 -17.43
CA SER A 628 -14.80 11.88 -18.22
C SER A 628 -16.09 11.72 -17.41
N GLU A 629 -16.02 11.15 -16.21
CA GLU A 629 -17.21 10.80 -15.42
C GLU A 629 -17.61 11.88 -14.42
N ILE A 630 -16.64 12.50 -13.73
CA ILE A 630 -16.88 13.54 -12.70
C ILE A 630 -16.83 14.92 -13.37
N GLY A 631 -15.79 15.15 -14.15
CA GLY A 631 -15.60 16.36 -14.94
C GLY A 631 -14.21 16.97 -14.79
N LYS A 632 -13.98 18.06 -15.52
CA LYS A 632 -12.68 18.73 -15.56
C LYS A 632 -12.41 19.43 -14.23
N TYR A 633 -11.17 19.32 -13.75
CA TYR A 633 -10.71 20.00 -12.53
C TYR A 633 -9.90 21.28 -12.81
N PHE A 634 -9.56 21.55 -14.07
CA PHE A 634 -8.75 22.72 -14.45
C PHE A 634 -9.40 23.47 -15.62
N TYR A 635 -9.66 24.77 -15.43
CA TYR A 635 -10.34 25.62 -16.40
C TYR A 635 -9.53 26.87 -16.71
N ASN A 636 -9.60 27.33 -17.96
CA ASN A 636 -9.12 28.63 -18.37
C ASN A 636 -10.28 29.41 -19.02
N LEU A 637 -10.58 30.59 -18.48
CA LEU A 637 -11.61 31.49 -18.99
C LEU A 637 -11.00 32.62 -19.84
N ALA A 638 -9.71 32.93 -19.64
CA ALA A 638 -8.98 33.90 -20.45
C ALA A 638 -8.83 33.45 -21.91
N ILE A 639 -8.76 32.13 -22.15
CA ILE A 639 -8.94 31.49 -23.46
C ILE A 639 -10.12 30.51 -23.32
N PRO A 640 -11.32 30.80 -23.86
CA PRO A 640 -12.56 30.07 -23.53
C PRO A 640 -12.60 28.65 -24.13
N LYS A 641 -11.88 27.73 -23.48
CA LYS A 641 -11.82 26.31 -23.80
C LYS A 641 -11.61 25.51 -22.51
N SER A 642 -12.51 24.57 -22.22
CA SER A 642 -12.29 23.63 -21.12
C SER A 642 -11.27 22.56 -21.53
N HIS A 643 -10.18 22.42 -20.77
CA HIS A 643 -9.05 21.55 -21.12
C HIS A 643 -9.44 20.05 -21.16
N THR A 644 -8.99 19.29 -22.14
CA THR A 644 -8.97 17.80 -22.04
C THR A 644 -7.89 17.33 -21.07
N TYR A 645 -7.87 16.04 -20.72
CA TYR A 645 -6.79 15.43 -19.93
C TYR A 645 -5.41 15.75 -20.50
N ASP A 646 -5.20 15.49 -21.80
CA ASP A 646 -3.99 15.87 -22.53
C ASP A 646 -3.64 17.35 -22.36
N GLU A 647 -4.62 18.26 -22.40
CA GLU A 647 -4.39 19.69 -22.31
C GLU A 647 -4.03 20.14 -20.88
N VAL A 648 -4.52 19.45 -19.84
CA VAL A 648 -4.08 19.67 -18.46
C VAL A 648 -2.68 19.11 -18.26
N ASN A 649 -2.39 17.88 -18.69
CA ASN A 649 -1.04 17.30 -18.61
C ASN A 649 -0.02 18.16 -19.38
N ASN A 650 -0.36 18.66 -20.58
CA ASN A 650 0.46 19.63 -21.30
C ASN A 650 0.59 20.96 -20.55
N TYR A 651 -0.46 21.48 -19.90
CA TYR A 651 -0.36 22.70 -19.09
C TYR A 651 0.62 22.51 -17.92
N LEU A 652 0.49 21.42 -17.16
CA LEU A 652 1.37 21.07 -16.02
C LEU A 652 2.85 21.05 -16.46
N VAL A 653 3.16 20.35 -17.56
CA VAL A 653 4.53 20.29 -18.11
C VAL A 653 5.00 21.66 -18.60
N ASN A 654 4.14 22.48 -19.21
CA ASN A 654 4.48 23.85 -19.61
C ASN A 654 4.71 24.81 -18.41
N GLN A 655 4.20 24.50 -17.21
CA GLN A 655 4.57 25.20 -15.97
C GLN A 655 5.91 24.71 -15.37
N GLY A 656 6.60 23.76 -16.02
CA GLY A 656 7.90 23.24 -15.60
C GLY A 656 7.84 22.04 -14.65
N LEU A 657 6.70 21.34 -14.59
CA LEU A 657 6.58 20.06 -13.89
C LEU A 657 7.20 18.91 -14.70
N ASN A 658 7.55 17.83 -14.01
CA ASN A 658 8.37 16.75 -14.55
C ASN A 658 7.55 15.84 -15.49
N PHE A 659 7.81 15.92 -16.79
CA PHE A 659 7.15 15.13 -17.83
C PHE A 659 7.16 13.62 -17.56
N SER A 660 8.29 13.07 -17.08
CA SER A 660 8.42 11.63 -16.79
C SER A 660 7.55 11.19 -15.62
N LEU A 661 7.30 12.08 -14.65
CA LEU A 661 6.45 11.79 -13.49
C LEU A 661 4.96 12.02 -13.80
N VAL A 662 4.63 12.93 -14.73
CA VAL A 662 3.28 13.00 -15.33
C VAL A 662 2.98 11.68 -16.05
N GLN A 663 3.87 11.20 -16.93
CA GLN A 663 3.69 9.89 -17.57
C GLN A 663 3.59 8.75 -16.54
N SER A 664 4.33 8.80 -15.43
CA SER A 664 4.22 7.83 -14.34
C SER A 664 2.87 7.85 -13.60
N ALA A 665 2.10 8.94 -13.70
CA ALA A 665 0.72 9.03 -13.23
C ALA A 665 -0.26 8.40 -14.24
N ASP A 666 -0.13 8.74 -15.52
CA ASP A 666 -0.88 8.12 -16.63
C ASP A 666 -0.68 6.58 -16.65
N ASP A 667 0.55 6.11 -16.40
CA ASP A 667 0.92 4.69 -16.32
C ASP A 667 0.37 3.97 -15.08
N LEU A 668 0.04 4.70 -13.99
CA LEU A 668 -0.65 4.15 -12.82
C LEU A 668 -2.16 4.07 -13.06
N HIS A 669 -2.75 5.16 -13.59
CA HIS A 669 -4.18 5.30 -13.87
C HIS A 669 -4.64 4.52 -15.11
N SER A 670 -4.24 3.25 -15.16
CA SER A 670 -4.77 2.27 -16.09
C SER A 670 -6.25 2.01 -15.82
N ASN A 671 -7.02 1.65 -16.86
CA ASN A 671 -8.44 1.32 -16.73
C ASN A 671 -8.73 0.27 -15.63
N ALA A 672 -7.80 -0.66 -15.35
CA ALA A 672 -7.99 -1.68 -14.33
C ALA A 672 -7.77 -1.17 -12.89
N LEU A 673 -7.00 -0.09 -12.71
CA LEU A 673 -6.88 0.59 -11.43
C LEU A 673 -8.05 1.54 -11.21
N ASP A 674 -8.49 2.25 -12.25
CA ASP A 674 -9.58 3.22 -12.14
C ASP A 674 -10.95 2.51 -12.02
N ASP A 675 -11.28 1.60 -12.95
CA ASP A 675 -12.47 0.71 -12.91
C ASP A 675 -12.18 -0.57 -12.10
N PHE A 676 -11.85 -0.38 -10.82
CA PHE A 676 -11.39 -1.46 -9.95
C PHE A 676 -12.55 -2.36 -9.46
N ASN A 677 -12.66 -3.51 -10.10
CA ASN A 677 -13.69 -4.51 -9.83
C ASN A 677 -13.46 -5.30 -8.53
N THR A 678 -14.31 -5.10 -7.50
CA THR A 678 -14.23 -5.85 -6.23
C THR A 678 -15.13 -7.11 -6.20
N THR A 679 -15.63 -7.60 -7.33
CA THR A 679 -16.54 -8.76 -7.41
C THR A 679 -15.90 -10.00 -6.75
N GLY A 680 -16.57 -10.53 -5.74
CA GLY A 680 -16.10 -11.71 -4.98
C GLY A 680 -15.08 -11.40 -3.88
N MET A 681 -14.79 -10.12 -3.61
CA MET A 681 -13.90 -9.66 -2.53
C MET A 681 -14.71 -9.05 -1.37
N ASP A 682 -14.21 -9.15 -0.12
CA ASP A 682 -14.87 -8.54 1.04
C ASP A 682 -14.39 -7.09 1.24
N ALA A 683 -14.78 -6.22 0.30
CA ALA A 683 -14.38 -4.82 0.25
C ALA A 683 -15.40 -3.88 0.91
N TYR A 684 -14.88 -2.85 1.58
CA TYR A 684 -15.61 -1.79 2.27
C TYR A 684 -14.98 -0.43 1.96
N ASN A 685 -15.80 0.64 1.93
CA ASN A 685 -15.34 2.00 1.64
C ASN A 685 -15.88 2.99 2.66
N ILE A 686 -15.01 3.81 3.25
CA ILE A 686 -15.33 4.83 4.26
C ILE A 686 -14.90 6.20 3.70
N VAL A 687 -15.89 7.03 3.39
CA VAL A 687 -15.76 8.26 2.61
C VAL A 687 -16.22 9.45 3.43
N GLY A 688 -15.34 10.42 3.70
CA GLY A 688 -15.77 11.73 4.21
C GLY A 688 -16.50 12.52 3.14
N CYS A 689 -17.63 13.16 3.46
CA CYS A 689 -18.52 13.65 2.41
C CYS A 689 -19.27 14.97 2.63
N ASP A 690 -19.11 15.66 3.75
CA ASP A 690 -19.74 16.98 4.03
C ASP A 690 -18.72 18.11 4.23
N THR A 691 -17.42 17.85 4.07
CA THR A 691 -16.36 18.85 4.18
C THR A 691 -16.06 19.47 2.82
N ALA A 692 -16.00 20.81 2.77
CA ALA A 692 -15.69 21.56 1.56
C ALA A 692 -14.28 21.22 1.04
N THR A 693 -14.22 20.70 -0.18
CA THR A 693 -13.02 20.10 -0.77
C THR A 693 -12.70 20.74 -2.11
N LEU A 694 -11.42 20.99 -2.42
CA LEU A 694 -11.00 21.61 -3.68
C LEU A 694 -11.37 20.70 -4.88
N GLY A 695 -12.41 21.08 -5.63
CA GLY A 695 -12.88 20.34 -6.80
C GLY A 695 -12.34 20.86 -8.12
N LYS A 696 -12.12 22.19 -8.24
CA LYS A 696 -11.65 22.84 -9.47
C LYS A 696 -10.71 24.02 -9.19
N ILE A 697 -9.72 24.20 -10.07
CA ILE A 697 -8.88 25.39 -10.21
C ILE A 697 -9.27 26.11 -11.50
N ILE A 698 -9.43 27.43 -11.45
CA ILE A 698 -9.95 28.26 -12.54
C ILE A 698 -9.00 29.44 -12.79
N ILE A 699 -8.43 29.57 -14.00
CA ILE A 699 -7.80 30.80 -14.46
C ILE A 699 -8.92 31.73 -14.96
N ARG A 700 -9.17 32.84 -14.24
CA ARG A 700 -10.22 33.82 -14.58
C ARG A 700 -9.71 34.83 -15.60
N ASN A 701 -8.73 35.65 -15.20
CA ASN A 701 -8.10 36.68 -16.03
C ASN A 701 -6.59 36.42 -16.11
N GLN A 702 -5.99 36.67 -17.27
CA GLN A 702 -4.54 36.49 -17.49
C GLN A 702 -3.98 37.70 -18.28
N GLU A 703 -3.23 38.55 -17.59
CA GLU A 703 -2.44 39.63 -18.19
C GLU A 703 -0.96 39.20 -18.29
N LEU A 704 -0.12 40.00 -18.99
CA LEU A 704 1.30 39.68 -19.27
C LEU A 704 2.17 39.36 -18.03
N VAL A 705 1.76 39.79 -16.84
CA VAL A 705 2.52 39.66 -15.59
C VAL A 705 1.67 39.21 -14.38
N LYS A 706 0.37 38.97 -14.55
CA LYS A 706 -0.55 38.65 -13.44
C LYS A 706 -1.64 37.69 -13.90
N VAL A 707 -1.95 36.71 -13.04
CA VAL A 707 -3.03 35.74 -13.23
C VAL A 707 -3.99 35.80 -12.04
N GLU A 708 -5.26 36.01 -12.33
CA GLU A 708 -6.35 35.93 -11.36
C GLU A 708 -6.87 34.50 -11.35
N TYR A 709 -6.77 33.82 -10.21
CA TYR A 709 -7.27 32.47 -10.02
C TYR A 709 -8.59 32.49 -9.24
N GLY A 710 -9.44 31.50 -9.52
CA GLY A 710 -10.61 31.11 -8.73
C GLY A 710 -10.54 29.62 -8.38
N VAL A 711 -11.36 29.19 -7.44
CA VAL A 711 -11.57 27.76 -7.12
C VAL A 711 -13.06 27.45 -7.03
N GLU A 712 -13.42 26.18 -7.20
CA GLU A 712 -14.74 25.66 -6.83
C GLU A 712 -14.56 24.58 -5.76
N PHE A 713 -15.31 24.69 -4.66
CA PHE A 713 -15.38 23.68 -3.62
C PHE A 713 -16.54 22.71 -3.90
N VAL A 714 -16.30 21.43 -3.65
CA VAL A 714 -17.26 20.31 -3.76
C VAL A 714 -17.31 19.53 -2.45
N ALA A 715 -18.26 18.60 -2.33
CA ALA A 715 -18.33 17.68 -1.18
C ALA A 715 -17.10 16.74 -1.13
N GLY A 716 -16.72 16.31 0.07
CA GLY A 716 -15.58 15.42 0.31
C GLY A 716 -15.10 15.47 1.76
N ASP A 717 -13.81 15.21 1.98
CA ASP A 717 -13.15 15.14 3.29
C ASP A 717 -12.14 16.29 3.57
N GLY A 718 -12.12 17.32 2.71
CA GLY A 718 -11.16 18.43 2.72
C GLY A 718 -9.91 18.21 1.86
N THR A 719 -9.72 17.01 1.30
CA THR A 719 -8.61 16.66 0.39
C THR A 719 -9.05 15.86 -0.83
N VAL A 720 -10.00 14.93 -0.69
CA VAL A 720 -10.51 14.04 -1.75
C VAL A 720 -11.98 14.38 -2.03
N PRO A 721 -12.33 14.78 -3.27
CA PRO A 721 -13.72 14.96 -3.67
C PRO A 721 -14.54 13.68 -3.51
N LEU A 722 -15.77 13.83 -3.03
CA LEU A 722 -16.74 12.75 -2.82
C LEU A 722 -16.86 11.81 -4.03
N ASP A 723 -16.96 12.38 -5.23
CA ASP A 723 -17.12 11.63 -6.48
C ASP A 723 -15.87 10.77 -6.81
N SER A 724 -14.66 11.20 -6.40
CA SER A 724 -13.42 10.40 -6.53
C SER A 724 -13.31 9.34 -5.42
N ALA A 725 -13.75 9.66 -4.19
CA ALA A 725 -13.78 8.72 -3.08
C ALA A 725 -14.86 7.63 -3.22
N THR A 726 -15.89 7.86 -4.04
CA THR A 726 -16.98 6.90 -4.33
C THR A 726 -16.81 6.15 -5.66
N ALA A 727 -15.80 6.50 -6.47
CA ALA A 727 -15.49 5.84 -7.73
C ALA A 727 -14.83 4.46 -7.55
N ILE A 728 -15.58 3.50 -7.01
CA ILE A 728 -15.23 2.08 -6.88
C ILE A 728 -16.51 1.23 -6.81
N ASP A 729 -16.53 0.06 -7.46
CA ASP A 729 -17.69 -0.85 -7.45
C ASP A 729 -17.80 -1.62 -6.13
N ILE A 730 -18.24 -0.93 -5.07
CA ILE A 730 -18.51 -1.51 -3.75
C ILE A 730 -20.00 -1.40 -3.42
N GLN A 731 -20.55 -2.48 -2.84
CA GLN A 731 -21.96 -2.60 -2.50
C GLN A 731 -22.39 -1.49 -1.53
N ALA A 732 -23.54 -0.86 -1.77
CA ALA A 732 -24.02 0.28 -0.97
C ALA A 732 -24.14 0.01 0.54
N ASN A 733 -24.38 -1.25 0.96
CA ASN A 733 -24.40 -1.65 2.37
C ASN A 733 -23.00 -1.86 2.99
N LYS A 734 -21.92 -1.65 2.23
CA LYS A 734 -20.51 -1.65 2.65
C LYS A 734 -19.79 -0.32 2.35
N THR A 735 -20.50 0.61 1.73
CA THR A 735 -20.07 2.02 1.61
C THR A 735 -20.62 2.79 2.81
N PHE A 736 -19.78 3.61 3.41
CA PHE A 736 -20.09 4.42 4.59
C PHE A 736 -19.67 5.86 4.35
N TYR A 737 -20.59 6.77 4.64
CA TYR A 737 -20.43 8.20 4.49
C TYR A 737 -20.20 8.82 5.86
N ALA A 738 -19.04 9.42 6.08
CA ALA A 738 -18.65 10.02 7.34
C ALA A 738 -18.84 11.54 7.29
N ILE A 739 -19.40 12.07 8.38
CA ILE A 739 -19.90 13.45 8.50
C ILE A 739 -19.04 14.21 9.53
N GLY A 740 -18.71 15.47 9.25
CA GLY A 740 -17.89 16.34 10.10
C GLY A 740 -16.39 16.02 10.10
N VAL A 741 -15.89 15.35 9.06
CA VAL A 741 -14.56 14.72 9.08
C VAL A 741 -13.46 15.49 8.35
N GLU A 742 -12.22 15.23 8.73
CA GLU A 742 -11.00 15.79 8.14
C GLU A 742 -10.13 14.64 7.63
N HIS A 743 -9.78 14.66 6.34
CA HIS A 743 -9.01 13.62 5.65
C HIS A 743 -7.86 13.04 6.48
N ALA A 744 -6.96 13.89 6.96
CA ALA A 744 -5.71 13.45 7.58
C ALA A 744 -5.92 12.77 8.95
N THR A 745 -7.04 13.03 9.64
CA THR A 745 -7.37 12.40 10.93
C THR A 745 -8.45 11.31 10.81
N MET A 746 -9.06 11.09 9.63
CA MET A 746 -10.13 10.09 9.43
C MET A 746 -9.89 8.75 10.14
N PRO A 747 -8.71 8.10 10.07
CA PRO A 747 -8.50 6.80 10.72
C PRO A 747 -8.54 6.84 12.25
N SER A 748 -8.36 7.99 12.90
CA SER A 748 -8.40 8.15 14.38
C SER A 748 -9.73 8.70 14.90
N GLN A 749 -10.59 9.25 14.03
CA GLN A 749 -11.88 9.83 14.44
C GLN A 749 -12.84 8.75 14.98
N SER A 750 -13.43 9.00 16.15
CA SER A 750 -14.16 8.03 16.99
C SER A 750 -15.07 7.07 16.21
N SER A 751 -16.02 7.61 15.44
CA SER A 751 -17.02 6.83 14.71
C SER A 751 -16.42 6.04 13.54
N ILE A 752 -15.32 6.51 12.92
CA ILE A 752 -14.60 5.79 11.87
C ILE A 752 -13.75 4.66 12.46
N LYS A 753 -12.99 4.90 13.53
CA LYS A 753 -12.13 3.86 14.11
C LYS A 753 -12.92 2.73 14.79
N GLN A 754 -14.07 3.06 15.38
CA GLN A 754 -15.02 2.06 15.85
C GLN A 754 -15.58 1.24 14.67
N LEU A 755 -16.02 1.89 13.59
CA LEU A 755 -16.49 1.24 12.36
C LEU A 755 -15.45 0.27 11.76
N ILE A 756 -14.20 0.72 11.61
CA ILE A 756 -13.09 -0.10 11.11
C ILE A 756 -12.91 -1.33 12.00
N THR A 757 -12.83 -1.14 13.32
CA THR A 757 -12.63 -2.22 14.28
C THR A 757 -13.79 -3.22 14.22
N GLU A 758 -15.03 -2.75 14.19
CA GLU A 758 -16.24 -3.60 14.12
C GLU A 758 -16.40 -4.38 12.81
N ILE A 759 -15.95 -3.82 11.67
CA ILE A 759 -15.92 -4.54 10.39
C ILE A 759 -14.92 -5.72 10.46
N ILE A 760 -13.75 -5.48 11.05
CA ILE A 760 -12.71 -6.49 11.23
C ILE A 760 -13.14 -7.58 12.23
N THR A 761 -13.69 -7.21 13.40
CA THR A 761 -14.17 -8.18 14.41
C THR A 761 -15.49 -8.86 14.04
N GLY A 762 -16.16 -8.42 12.98
CA GLY A 762 -17.46 -8.96 12.55
C GLY A 762 -18.62 -8.60 13.48
N THR A 763 -18.53 -7.46 14.18
CA THR A 763 -19.49 -7.00 15.21
C THR A 763 -20.25 -5.73 14.82
N LEU A 764 -20.20 -5.33 13.54
CA LEU A 764 -20.79 -4.11 12.96
C LEU A 764 -22.21 -3.79 13.43
N ASP A 765 -22.36 -2.70 14.18
CA ASP A 765 -23.63 -2.06 14.54
C ASP A 765 -23.59 -0.55 14.25
N THR A 766 -23.96 -0.20 13.01
CA THR A 766 -24.06 1.19 12.56
C THR A 766 -25.07 2.03 13.33
N SER A 767 -25.99 1.43 14.12
CA SER A 767 -26.92 2.20 14.95
C SER A 767 -26.24 2.84 16.17
N SER A 768 -24.99 2.46 16.47
CA SER A 768 -24.16 3.06 17.52
C SER A 768 -23.33 4.27 17.04
N LEU A 769 -23.24 4.51 15.73
CA LEU A 769 -22.31 5.45 15.10
C LEU A 769 -23.05 6.71 14.62
N PRO A 770 -23.04 7.83 15.37
CA PRO A 770 -23.90 8.99 15.08
C PRO A 770 -23.52 9.75 13.80
N ASP A 771 -22.24 9.75 13.44
CA ASP A 771 -21.67 10.55 12.34
C ASP A 771 -21.35 9.71 11.09
N ILE A 772 -21.90 8.48 11.03
CA ILE A 772 -21.74 7.53 9.92
C ILE A 772 -23.11 7.25 9.30
N SER A 773 -23.19 7.36 7.97
CA SER A 773 -24.40 7.09 7.19
C SER A 773 -24.14 6.09 6.06
N GLN A 774 -25.21 5.59 5.44
CA GLN A 774 -25.19 4.89 4.16
C GLN A 774 -26.07 5.58 3.10
N ASP A 775 -26.60 6.76 3.43
CA ASP A 775 -27.42 7.60 2.55
C ASP A 775 -26.59 8.78 2.02
N ILE A 776 -26.14 8.67 0.76
CA ILE A 776 -25.36 9.70 0.08
C ILE A 776 -26.10 11.06 -0.01
N SER A 777 -27.42 11.11 0.16
CA SER A 777 -28.15 12.39 0.18
C SER A 777 -27.89 13.23 1.43
N GLN A 778 -27.23 12.68 2.44
CA GLN A 778 -26.74 13.41 3.62
C GLN A 778 -25.36 14.07 3.40
N CYS A 779 -24.68 13.75 2.30
CA CYS A 779 -23.39 14.32 1.93
C CYS A 779 -23.55 15.74 1.33
N VAL A 780 -23.98 16.68 2.17
CA VAL A 780 -24.32 18.05 1.77
C VAL A 780 -23.67 19.11 2.66
N PHE A 781 -22.69 19.84 2.10
CA PHE A 781 -22.06 20.99 2.76
C PHE A 781 -22.84 22.29 2.46
N ASN A 782 -22.93 23.15 3.48
CA ASN A 782 -23.72 24.39 3.48
C ASN A 782 -22.97 25.49 4.22
N GLY A 783 -22.93 26.71 3.66
CA GLY A 783 -22.15 27.81 4.23
C GLY A 783 -21.85 28.91 3.21
N GLN A 784 -20.71 29.57 3.35
CA GLN A 784 -20.25 30.60 2.41
C GLN A 784 -18.80 30.39 1.98
N VAL A 785 -18.52 30.70 0.72
CA VAL A 785 -17.15 30.84 0.19
C VAL A 785 -16.83 32.33 0.08
N VAL A 786 -15.75 32.73 0.74
CA VAL A 786 -15.18 34.09 0.66
C VAL A 786 -13.90 34.02 -0.14
N SER A 787 -13.82 34.73 -1.27
CA SER A 787 -12.58 34.84 -2.05
C SER A 787 -12.07 36.26 -2.14
N VAL A 788 -10.75 36.41 -2.05
CA VAL A 788 -10.05 37.69 -2.16
C VAL A 788 -8.97 37.59 -3.23
N HIS A 789 -8.96 38.57 -4.11
CA HIS A 789 -8.07 38.66 -5.26
C HIS A 789 -7.30 39.99 -5.17
N SER A 790 -6.00 39.98 -5.51
CA SER A 790 -5.04 41.10 -5.33
C SER A 790 -4.42 41.19 -3.90
N PRO A 791 -3.46 42.10 -3.61
CA PRO A 791 -2.53 41.96 -2.48
C PRO A 791 -3.15 42.39 -1.15
N VAL A 792 -3.93 41.48 -0.58
CA VAL A 792 -4.58 41.60 0.73
C VAL A 792 -4.44 40.27 1.47
N ASN A 793 -4.32 40.30 2.80
CA ASN A 793 -4.50 39.11 3.62
C ASN A 793 -6.00 38.82 3.85
N LEU A 794 -6.31 37.59 4.25
CA LEU A 794 -7.68 37.11 4.45
C LEU A 794 -7.72 36.37 5.79
N ASN A 795 -8.07 37.09 6.85
CA ASN A 795 -8.08 36.61 8.23
C ASN A 795 -9.51 36.60 8.74
N VAL A 796 -10.03 35.44 9.15
CA VAL A 796 -11.44 35.26 9.58
C VAL A 796 -11.48 34.87 11.04
N TYR A 797 -12.25 35.61 11.83
CA TYR A 797 -12.46 35.33 13.26
C TYR A 797 -13.92 34.97 13.55
N ASP A 798 -14.14 33.92 14.34
CA ASP A 798 -15.47 33.56 14.87
C ASP A 798 -15.84 34.34 16.15
N ALA A 799 -17.05 34.11 16.67
CA ALA A 799 -17.54 34.77 17.88
C ALA A 799 -16.83 34.34 19.19
N ASN A 800 -16.00 33.29 19.17
CA ASN A 800 -15.20 32.81 20.30
C ASN A 800 -13.75 33.34 20.24
N GLY A 801 -13.33 33.89 19.10
CA GLY A 801 -11.95 34.31 18.83
C GLY A 801 -11.10 33.25 18.12
N ASN A 802 -11.69 32.16 17.64
CA ASN A 802 -11.00 31.19 16.78
C ASN A 802 -10.70 31.84 15.42
N HIS A 803 -9.55 31.54 14.84
CA HIS A 803 -9.03 32.19 13.64
C HIS A 803 -8.78 31.21 12.47
N VAL A 804 -9.04 31.67 11.24
CA VAL A 804 -8.62 31.03 9.99
C VAL A 804 -7.94 32.08 9.11
N GLY A 805 -6.67 31.87 8.77
CA GLY A 805 -5.85 32.81 8.01
C GLY A 805 -4.38 32.79 8.43
N PRO A 806 -3.50 33.56 7.75
CA PRO A 806 -2.10 33.73 8.13
C PRO A 806 -1.92 34.41 9.51
N ASP A 807 -1.02 33.87 10.33
CA ASP A 807 -0.61 34.41 11.63
C ASP A 807 0.48 35.52 11.51
N GLU A 808 1.12 35.90 12.62
CA GLU A 808 2.23 36.87 12.64
C GLU A 808 3.48 36.41 11.86
N ASN A 809 3.64 35.10 11.63
CA ASN A 809 4.74 34.51 10.85
C ASN A 809 4.38 34.31 9.37
N GLY A 810 3.07 34.28 9.05
CA GLY A 810 2.52 33.96 7.74
C GLY A 810 2.03 32.50 7.59
N ASP A 811 2.05 31.72 8.67
CA ASP A 811 1.54 30.34 8.70
C ASP A 811 0.02 30.32 8.80
N ILE A 812 -0.63 29.40 8.07
CA ILE A 812 -2.09 29.34 7.98
C ILE A 812 -2.68 28.58 9.18
N GLU A 813 -3.40 29.30 10.04
CA GLU A 813 -4.24 28.72 11.08
C GLU A 813 -5.58 28.20 10.52
N LEU A 814 -6.10 27.12 11.13
CA LEU A 814 -7.37 26.47 10.78
C LEU A 814 -8.26 26.23 12.04
N ASN A 815 -8.32 27.20 12.95
CA ASN A 815 -8.91 27.00 14.28
C ASN A 815 -10.46 27.05 14.30
N ILE A 816 -11.14 27.38 13.19
CA ILE A 816 -12.61 27.36 13.09
C ILE A 816 -13.05 25.98 12.53
N PRO A 817 -13.83 25.16 13.28
CA PRO A 817 -14.21 23.83 12.84
C PRO A 817 -14.98 23.81 11.51
N GLY A 818 -14.59 22.91 10.61
CA GLY A 818 -15.21 22.71 9.29
C GLY A 818 -14.93 23.84 8.28
N ALA A 819 -14.07 24.81 8.61
CA ALA A 819 -13.60 25.82 7.67
C ALA A 819 -12.40 25.31 6.85
N THR A 820 -12.24 25.84 5.64
CA THR A 820 -11.16 25.44 4.71
C THR A 820 -10.45 26.69 4.22
N TYR A 821 -9.11 26.68 4.12
CA TYR A 821 -8.32 27.79 3.55
C TYR A 821 -7.50 27.30 2.36
N GLU A 822 -7.67 27.95 1.22
CA GLU A 822 -6.96 27.68 -0.04
C GLU A 822 -6.30 28.97 -0.55
N GLN A 823 -5.07 28.86 -1.09
CA GLN A 823 -4.34 29.99 -1.67
C GLN A 823 -3.68 29.58 -2.99
N ILE A 824 -3.81 30.45 -4.00
CA ILE A 824 -3.20 30.28 -5.33
C ILE A 824 -2.58 31.61 -5.76
N GLY A 825 -1.27 31.74 -5.51
CA GLY A 825 -0.54 33.00 -5.67
C GLY A 825 -1.08 34.09 -4.74
N ASP A 826 -1.47 35.23 -5.32
CA ASP A 826 -2.07 36.36 -4.59
C ASP A 826 -3.54 36.12 -4.18
N ASN A 827 -4.20 35.09 -4.70
CA ASN A 827 -5.63 34.84 -4.53
C ASN A 827 -5.86 33.89 -3.34
N LYS A 828 -6.82 34.18 -2.47
CA LYS A 828 -7.17 33.39 -1.29
C LYS A 828 -8.65 33.06 -1.28
N PHE A 829 -9.00 31.89 -0.76
CA PHE A 829 -10.35 31.36 -0.73
C PHE A 829 -10.57 30.68 0.63
N ILE A 830 -11.62 31.07 1.34
CA ILE A 830 -12.05 30.41 2.57
C ILE A 830 -13.46 29.87 2.39
N PHE A 831 -13.69 28.62 2.76
CA PHE A 831 -15.04 28.12 3.05
C PHE A 831 -15.33 28.26 4.56
N ILE A 832 -16.53 28.74 4.90
CA ILE A 832 -17.03 28.94 6.26
C ILE A 832 -18.39 28.24 6.41
N PRO A 833 -18.53 27.22 7.27
CA PRO A 833 -19.82 26.58 7.52
C PRO A 833 -20.73 27.43 8.42
N ASN A 834 -22.04 27.16 8.41
CA ASN A 834 -23.01 27.61 9.42
C ASN A 834 -23.08 29.15 9.66
N THR A 835 -23.00 29.95 8.60
CA THR A 835 -23.04 31.43 8.66
C THR A 835 -24.36 32.06 9.14
N ASP A 836 -25.43 31.28 9.31
CA ASP A 836 -26.77 31.78 9.64
C ASP A 836 -26.95 32.21 11.11
N SER A 837 -25.98 31.91 11.98
CA SER A 837 -26.06 32.19 13.43
C SER A 837 -24.85 32.91 14.04
N THR A 838 -23.75 33.07 13.28
CA THR A 838 -22.46 33.52 13.80
C THR A 838 -21.95 34.74 13.02
N SER A 839 -21.66 35.83 13.72
CA SER A 839 -21.02 37.01 13.12
C SER A 839 -19.52 36.79 12.98
N TYR A 840 -19.08 36.42 11.77
CA TYR A 840 -17.66 36.39 11.43
C TYR A 840 -17.15 37.81 11.14
N ASN A 841 -15.98 38.13 11.69
CA ASN A 841 -15.24 39.35 11.35
C ASN A 841 -14.08 38.97 10.44
N ILE A 842 -14.12 39.46 9.19
CA ILE A 842 -13.03 39.23 8.24
C ILE A 842 -12.15 40.47 8.18
N GLN A 843 -10.88 40.31 8.54
CA GLN A 843 -9.87 41.36 8.48
C GLN A 843 -9.01 41.23 7.22
N HIS A 844 -8.68 42.38 6.66
CA HIS A 844 -8.09 42.54 5.34
C HIS A 844 -6.99 43.59 5.37
N ASP A 845 -5.75 43.16 5.59
CA ASP A 845 -4.59 44.05 5.59
C ASP A 845 -3.97 44.10 4.20
N GLY A 846 -3.84 45.30 3.65
CA GLY A 846 -3.23 45.52 2.34
C GLY A 846 -1.72 45.25 2.36
N THR A 847 -1.25 44.31 1.56
CA THR A 847 0.19 43.99 1.46
C THR A 847 0.90 44.76 0.33
N GLY A 848 0.12 45.40 -0.57
CA GLY A 848 0.62 46.25 -1.65
C GLY A 848 -0.39 47.32 -2.08
N SER A 849 -0.02 48.10 -3.09
CA SER A 849 -0.86 49.18 -3.65
C SER A 849 -1.57 48.77 -4.93
N GLY A 850 -2.85 49.11 -5.08
CA GLY A 850 -3.65 48.84 -6.27
C GLY A 850 -5.15 48.81 -5.97
N THR A 851 -5.85 47.83 -6.55
CA THR A 851 -7.23 47.47 -6.19
C THR A 851 -7.32 45.98 -5.85
N PHE A 852 -8.30 45.63 -5.00
CA PHE A 852 -8.68 44.25 -4.70
C PHE A 852 -10.13 43.98 -5.11
N SER A 853 -10.45 42.69 -5.21
CA SER A 853 -11.83 42.20 -5.33
C SER A 853 -12.12 41.21 -4.21
N LEU A 854 -13.33 41.30 -3.66
CA LEU A 854 -13.89 40.39 -2.66
C LEU A 854 -15.16 39.78 -3.26
N TYR A 855 -15.25 38.45 -3.32
CA TYR A 855 -16.48 37.76 -3.71
C TYR A 855 -16.98 36.93 -2.53
N VAL A 856 -18.28 36.97 -2.25
CA VAL A 856 -18.92 36.22 -1.17
C VAL A 856 -20.06 35.40 -1.75
N SER A 857 -19.91 34.08 -1.75
CA SER A 857 -20.81 33.12 -2.41
C SER A 857 -21.56 32.27 -1.39
N LYS A 858 -22.88 32.20 -1.49
CA LYS A 858 -23.74 31.33 -0.65
C LYS A 858 -23.79 29.92 -1.24
N VAL A 859 -23.37 28.93 -0.45
CA VAL A 859 -23.42 27.51 -0.80
C VAL A 859 -24.57 26.83 -0.08
N VAL A 860 -25.45 26.18 -0.84
CA VAL A 860 -26.54 25.34 -0.31
C VAL A 860 -26.54 24.02 -1.08
N ASN A 861 -26.57 22.90 -0.36
CA ASN A 861 -26.55 21.53 -0.92
C ASN A 861 -25.45 21.36 -2.01
N ASN A 862 -24.19 21.59 -1.65
CA ASN A 862 -23.01 21.46 -2.52
C ASN A 862 -22.97 22.41 -3.73
N GLN A 863 -23.85 23.42 -3.82
CA GLN A 863 -23.96 24.32 -4.98
C GLN A 863 -23.94 25.79 -4.57
N VAL A 864 -23.17 26.61 -5.29
CA VAL A 864 -23.25 28.08 -5.17
C VAL A 864 -24.59 28.54 -5.76
N ILE A 865 -25.42 29.19 -4.95
CA ILE A 865 -26.76 29.66 -5.36
C ILE A 865 -26.82 31.16 -5.64
N GLU A 866 -25.98 31.96 -4.97
CA GLU A 866 -25.92 33.42 -5.06
C GLU A 866 -24.50 33.89 -4.73
N THR A 867 -24.00 34.93 -5.41
CA THR A 867 -22.70 35.56 -5.13
C THR A 867 -22.81 37.08 -5.15
N ALA A 868 -22.27 37.73 -4.12
CA ALA A 868 -22.06 39.17 -4.04
C ALA A 868 -20.64 39.52 -4.46
N TYR A 869 -20.50 40.49 -5.37
CA TYR A 869 -19.23 40.92 -5.94
C TYR A 869 -18.88 42.33 -5.48
N TYR A 870 -17.74 42.52 -4.83
CA TYR A 870 -17.14 43.82 -4.55
C TYR A 870 -15.85 43.90 -5.39
N THR A 871 -15.81 44.78 -6.39
CA THR A 871 -14.80 44.75 -7.45
C THR A 871 -14.10 46.09 -7.59
N ASP A 872 -12.80 46.08 -7.89
CA ASP A 872 -11.95 47.26 -8.05
C ASP A 872 -11.88 48.18 -6.80
N VAL A 873 -11.94 47.61 -5.60
CA VAL A 873 -11.87 48.33 -4.32
C VAL A 873 -10.43 48.78 -4.05
N PRO A 874 -10.14 50.08 -3.80
CA PRO A 874 -8.76 50.55 -3.59
C PRO A 874 -8.05 49.92 -2.37
N VAL A 875 -6.76 49.61 -2.52
CA VAL A 875 -5.89 49.09 -1.45
C VAL A 875 -4.49 49.72 -1.51
N ASN A 876 -3.89 49.89 -0.34
CA ASN A 876 -2.50 50.25 -0.09
C ASN A 876 -2.04 49.62 1.25
N GLN A 877 -0.76 49.79 1.62
CA GLN A 877 -0.18 49.22 2.85
C GLN A 877 -0.68 49.83 4.18
N SER A 878 -1.57 50.83 4.13
CA SER A 878 -2.30 51.36 5.30
C SER A 878 -3.79 51.03 5.24
N THR A 879 -4.23 50.24 4.25
CA THR A 879 -5.62 49.86 4.10
C THR A 879 -5.94 48.67 5.00
N SER A 880 -6.92 48.86 5.88
CA SER A 880 -7.58 47.78 6.59
C SER A 880 -9.05 47.72 6.13
N ALA A 881 -9.59 46.53 5.93
CA ALA A 881 -11.03 46.35 5.71
C ALA A 881 -11.63 45.30 6.65
N GLN A 882 -12.92 45.48 6.93
CA GLN A 882 -13.75 44.61 7.77
C GLN A 882 -14.95 44.13 6.95
N VAL A 883 -15.18 42.82 6.91
CA VAL A 883 -16.43 42.24 6.38
C VAL A 883 -17.23 41.67 7.54
N ALA A 884 -18.49 42.07 7.63
CA ALA A 884 -19.50 41.37 8.42
C ALA A 884 -20.40 40.57 7.47
N LEU A 885 -20.30 39.24 7.54
CA LEU A 885 -21.12 38.31 6.76
C LEU A 885 -22.58 38.34 7.22
N SER A 886 -23.48 38.02 6.30
CA SER A 886 -24.91 37.83 6.56
C SER A 886 -25.39 36.54 5.92
N SER A 887 -26.49 35.95 6.42
CA SER A 887 -27.07 34.70 5.91
C SER A 887 -27.33 34.75 4.40
N ASP A 888 -27.78 35.89 3.88
CA ASP A 888 -27.95 36.17 2.46
C ASP A 888 -26.88 37.16 2.01
N VAL A 889 -26.20 36.91 0.89
CA VAL A 889 -24.97 37.66 0.54
C VAL A 889 -25.25 39.10 0.11
N SER A 890 -26.49 39.42 -0.25
CA SER A 890 -26.98 40.79 -0.41
C SER A 890 -27.05 41.60 0.91
N GLY A 891 -27.03 40.92 2.06
CA GLY A 891 -26.97 41.54 3.39
C GLY A 891 -25.55 41.72 3.95
N THR A 892 -24.53 41.15 3.29
CA THR A 892 -23.13 41.28 3.70
C THR A 892 -22.65 42.73 3.58
N THR A 893 -21.86 43.20 4.56
CA THR A 893 -21.31 44.56 4.54
C THR A 893 -19.78 44.54 4.58
N LEU A 894 -19.17 45.14 3.55
CA LEU A 894 -17.74 45.47 3.50
C LEU A 894 -17.57 46.93 3.95
N GLN A 895 -16.60 47.18 4.83
CA GLN A 895 -16.19 48.52 5.23
C GLN A 895 -14.66 48.64 5.15
N VAL A 896 -14.14 49.76 4.65
CA VAL A 896 -12.72 49.94 4.35
C VAL A 896 -12.21 51.26 4.94
N ASP A 897 -11.10 51.21 5.66
CA ASP A 897 -10.28 52.37 6.02
C ASP A 897 -9.02 52.37 5.16
N THR A 898 -9.06 53.10 4.04
CA THR A 898 -7.96 53.14 3.06
C THR A 898 -6.75 53.95 3.50
N ASN A 899 -6.76 54.53 4.72
CA ASN A 899 -5.78 55.52 5.17
C ASN A 899 -5.14 55.19 6.53
N GLY A 900 -5.45 54.04 7.15
CA GLY A 900 -4.94 53.65 8.46
C GLY A 900 -5.36 54.60 9.60
N THR A 901 -6.57 55.16 9.50
CA THR A 901 -7.11 56.20 10.40
C THR A 901 -7.97 55.67 11.55
N GLY A 902 -8.32 54.38 11.54
CA GLY A 902 -9.37 53.78 12.38
C GLY A 902 -10.80 54.15 11.94
N SER A 903 -10.97 54.69 10.72
CA SER A 903 -12.25 55.25 10.25
C SER A 903 -12.74 54.54 8.99
N PHE A 904 -13.57 53.51 9.18
CA PHE A 904 -14.06 52.65 8.11
C PHE A 904 -15.24 53.29 7.35
N ALA A 905 -15.19 53.22 6.02
CA ALA A 905 -16.25 53.67 5.12
C ALA A 905 -16.93 52.46 4.43
N PRO A 906 -18.26 52.40 4.32
CA PRO A 906 -18.96 51.26 3.73
C PRO A 906 -18.77 51.21 2.20
N VAL A 907 -18.57 50.01 1.66
CA VAL A 907 -18.48 49.72 0.23
C VAL A 907 -19.70 48.90 -0.19
N THR A 908 -20.43 49.36 -1.20
CA THR A 908 -21.56 48.63 -1.78
C THR A 908 -21.09 47.54 -2.73
N ALA A 909 -21.76 46.40 -2.75
CA ALA A 909 -21.54 45.38 -3.78
C ALA A 909 -21.79 45.98 -5.18
N ALA A 910 -20.90 45.68 -6.12
CA ALA A 910 -20.99 46.04 -7.53
C ALA A 910 -22.07 45.22 -8.25
N ALA A 911 -22.28 43.97 -7.83
CA ALA A 911 -23.38 43.11 -8.25
C ALA A 911 -23.74 42.09 -7.15
N VAL A 912 -24.97 41.61 -7.18
CA VAL A 912 -25.39 40.35 -6.54
C VAL A 912 -26.06 39.52 -7.61
N LEU A 913 -25.56 38.31 -7.84
CA LEU A 913 -25.90 37.46 -8.99
C LEU A 913 -26.33 36.07 -8.51
N ASN A 914 -27.34 35.48 -9.14
CA ASN A 914 -27.72 34.08 -8.94
C ASN A 914 -26.71 33.13 -9.62
N SER A 915 -26.75 31.84 -9.29
CA SER A 915 -25.86 30.80 -9.83
C SER A 915 -25.64 30.83 -11.35
N THR A 916 -26.69 31.00 -12.16
CA THR A 916 -26.58 31.08 -13.63
C THR A 916 -25.78 32.30 -14.08
N GLN A 917 -25.94 33.42 -13.39
CA GLN A 917 -25.21 34.67 -13.69
C GLN A 917 -23.84 34.74 -13.02
N ALA A 918 -23.61 34.01 -11.92
CA ALA A 918 -22.32 33.94 -11.23
C ALA A 918 -21.35 32.96 -11.92
N GLY A 919 -21.90 31.91 -12.55
CA GLY A 919 -21.17 30.98 -13.43
C GLY A 919 -20.90 31.54 -14.84
N ASP A 920 -20.91 32.86 -15.00
CA ASP A 920 -20.64 33.50 -16.28
C ASP A 920 -19.16 33.43 -16.67
N ILE A 921 -18.89 33.11 -17.94
CA ILE A 921 -17.54 32.91 -18.48
C ILE A 921 -17.31 33.61 -19.82
N THR A 922 -18.33 34.27 -20.38
CA THR A 922 -18.19 35.06 -21.60
C THR A 922 -17.57 36.42 -21.26
N LYS A 923 -16.51 36.82 -21.97
CA LYS A 923 -16.00 38.20 -21.86
C LYS A 923 -16.98 39.16 -22.55
N PRO A 924 -17.27 40.34 -21.99
CA PRO A 924 -18.12 41.33 -22.64
C PRO A 924 -17.45 41.84 -23.92
N THR A 925 -18.24 42.28 -24.90
CA THR A 925 -17.74 42.83 -26.17
C THR A 925 -18.02 44.32 -26.28
N THR A 926 -16.98 45.14 -26.53
CA THR A 926 -17.07 46.59 -26.73
C THR A 926 -16.89 46.96 -28.20
N THR A 927 -17.69 47.92 -28.66
CA THR A 927 -17.59 48.53 -30.00
C THR A 927 -17.38 50.03 -29.88
N ILE A 928 -16.59 50.61 -30.80
CA ILE A 928 -16.35 52.05 -30.90
C ILE A 928 -17.04 52.65 -32.14
N SER A 929 -17.63 53.83 -31.98
CA SER A 929 -18.07 54.67 -33.09
C SER A 929 -17.42 56.05 -32.99
N VAL A 930 -17.13 56.68 -34.13
CA VAL A 930 -16.30 57.89 -34.22
C VAL A 930 -16.99 58.95 -35.06
N SER A 931 -16.94 60.21 -34.63
CA SER A 931 -17.53 61.36 -35.31
C SER A 931 -16.59 62.58 -35.31
N GLY A 932 -16.87 63.57 -36.15
CA GLY A 932 -16.02 64.76 -36.31
C GLY A 932 -14.78 64.51 -37.17
N GLY A 933 -13.64 65.07 -36.75
CA GLY A 933 -12.32 64.93 -37.39
C GLY A 933 -11.63 66.25 -37.70
N ALA A 934 -12.37 67.35 -37.90
CA ALA A 934 -11.80 68.66 -38.23
C ALA A 934 -11.81 69.60 -37.03
N SER A 935 -10.64 70.03 -36.55
CA SER A 935 -10.41 70.78 -35.29
C SER A 935 -10.73 70.02 -33.99
N SER A 936 -11.66 69.07 -34.01
CA SER A 936 -11.84 68.03 -32.99
C SER A 936 -12.48 66.78 -33.60
N ALA A 937 -12.32 65.65 -32.93
CA ALA A 937 -13.08 64.42 -33.14
C ALA A 937 -13.78 64.01 -31.83
N ALA A 938 -14.70 63.06 -31.90
CA ALA A 938 -15.31 62.46 -30.71
C ALA A 938 -15.57 60.96 -30.93
N PHE A 939 -15.57 60.18 -29.86
CA PHE A 939 -15.93 58.77 -29.91
C PHE A 939 -16.94 58.38 -28.84
N GLU A 940 -17.73 57.36 -29.17
CA GLU A 940 -18.69 56.71 -28.28
C GLU A 940 -18.39 55.21 -28.24
N LEU A 941 -18.39 54.65 -27.04
CA LEU A 941 -18.28 53.20 -26.80
C LEU A 941 -19.65 52.62 -26.48
N LEU A 942 -19.93 51.44 -27.03
CA LEU A 942 -21.08 50.63 -26.69
C LEU A 942 -20.62 49.20 -26.41
N ALA A 943 -20.86 48.73 -25.18
CA ALA A 943 -20.53 47.39 -24.73
C ALA A 943 -21.79 46.55 -24.51
N SER A 944 -21.68 45.24 -24.76
CA SER A 944 -22.73 44.26 -24.55
C SER A 944 -22.17 42.97 -23.98
N ASP A 945 -23.00 42.30 -23.19
CA ASP A 945 -22.73 41.03 -22.52
C ASP A 945 -24.02 40.19 -22.56
N ASP A 946 -23.91 38.86 -22.56
CA ASP A 946 -25.04 37.96 -22.79
C ASP A 946 -25.62 37.26 -21.54
N ASN A 947 -25.04 37.43 -20.34
CA ASN A 947 -25.52 36.76 -19.13
C ASN A 947 -25.44 37.62 -17.84
N SER A 948 -24.26 37.95 -17.33
CA SER A 948 -24.11 38.74 -16.09
C SER A 948 -24.38 40.24 -16.30
N GLY A 949 -24.12 40.73 -17.52
CA GLY A 949 -24.25 42.12 -17.93
C GLY A 949 -22.96 42.92 -17.70
N VAL A 950 -22.74 43.97 -18.50
CA VAL A 950 -21.60 44.88 -18.34
C VAL A 950 -21.64 45.57 -16.96
N LEU A 951 -20.50 45.60 -16.27
CA LEU A 951 -20.27 46.38 -15.04
C LEU A 951 -19.71 47.77 -15.37
N LYS A 952 -18.65 47.81 -16.18
CA LYS A 952 -18.01 49.06 -16.61
C LYS A 952 -17.36 48.93 -17.99
N THR A 953 -17.22 50.06 -18.67
CA THR A 953 -16.43 50.23 -19.89
C THR A 953 -15.34 51.26 -19.59
N GLU A 954 -14.12 51.05 -20.06
CA GLU A 954 -12.97 51.92 -19.81
C GLU A 954 -12.10 52.12 -21.06
N TYR A 955 -11.41 53.26 -21.12
CA TYR A 955 -10.55 53.65 -22.25
C TYR A 955 -9.24 54.27 -21.79
N SER A 956 -8.23 54.27 -22.67
CA SER A 956 -6.93 54.90 -22.47
C SER A 956 -6.53 55.70 -23.72
N LEU A 957 -5.83 56.82 -23.50
CA LEU A 957 -5.28 57.70 -24.54
C LEU A 957 -3.74 57.78 -24.49
N ASP A 958 -3.10 57.02 -23.59
CA ASP A 958 -1.66 57.06 -23.29
C ASP A 958 -1.02 55.66 -23.41
N ASN A 959 -1.51 54.89 -24.38
CA ASN A 959 -1.12 53.51 -24.67
C ASN A 959 -1.26 52.53 -23.48
N GLY A 960 -2.26 52.74 -22.63
CA GLY A 960 -2.61 51.86 -21.52
C GLY A 960 -1.92 52.20 -20.20
N SER A 961 -1.25 53.36 -20.12
CA SER A 961 -0.56 53.81 -18.90
C SER A 961 -1.56 54.27 -17.82
N THR A 962 -2.69 54.86 -18.24
CA THR A 962 -3.85 55.15 -17.40
C THR A 962 -5.15 54.75 -18.10
N TRP A 963 -6.12 54.30 -17.31
CA TRP A 963 -7.45 53.90 -17.77
C TRP A 963 -8.52 54.81 -17.14
N HIS A 964 -9.48 55.25 -17.94
CA HIS A 964 -10.57 56.13 -17.56
C HIS A 964 -11.91 55.43 -17.77
N ALA A 965 -12.84 55.57 -16.81
CA ALA A 965 -14.20 55.09 -16.99
C ALA A 965 -14.90 55.84 -18.14
N TYR A 966 -15.60 55.10 -19.01
CA TYR A 966 -16.42 55.66 -20.06
C TYR A 966 -17.86 55.86 -19.54
N GLU A 967 -18.20 57.12 -19.25
CA GLU A 967 -19.57 57.50 -18.84
C GLU A 967 -20.39 58.09 -20.01
N ASN A 968 -19.71 58.82 -20.92
CA ASN A 968 -20.32 59.68 -21.95
C ASN A 968 -19.35 59.81 -23.15
N GLN A 969 -19.86 60.32 -24.28
CA GLN A 969 -19.06 60.66 -25.47
C GLN A 969 -17.78 61.44 -25.11
N VAL A 970 -16.63 60.98 -25.59
CA VAL A 970 -15.31 61.57 -25.31
C VAL A 970 -14.86 62.42 -26.50
N ILE A 971 -14.37 63.64 -26.26
CA ILE A 971 -13.94 64.58 -27.30
C ILE A 971 -12.41 64.69 -27.34
N LEU A 972 -11.83 64.46 -28.52
CA LEU A 972 -10.40 64.57 -28.81
C LEU A 972 -10.11 65.91 -29.51
N THR A 973 -9.20 66.69 -28.94
CA THR A 973 -8.77 68.01 -29.45
C THR A 973 -7.29 68.07 -29.83
N THR A 974 -6.49 67.06 -29.46
CA THR A 974 -5.08 66.92 -29.83
C THR A 974 -4.95 66.65 -31.32
N ILE A 975 -4.33 67.57 -32.05
CA ILE A 975 -4.13 67.49 -33.50
C ILE A 975 -3.13 66.37 -33.84
N GLY A 976 -3.48 65.53 -34.81
CA GLY A 976 -2.70 64.35 -35.23
C GLY A 976 -3.45 63.04 -35.01
N ASP A 977 -2.70 61.93 -35.07
CA ASP A 977 -3.22 60.59 -34.78
C ASP A 977 -3.30 60.37 -33.26
N ASN A 978 -4.51 60.11 -32.75
CA ASN A 978 -4.77 59.77 -31.37
C ASN A 978 -5.08 58.27 -31.29
N THR A 979 -4.31 57.49 -30.54
CA THR A 979 -4.61 56.07 -30.28
C THR A 979 -5.54 55.97 -29.08
N VAL A 980 -6.75 55.45 -29.29
CA VAL A 980 -7.68 55.07 -28.23
C VAL A 980 -7.55 53.57 -28.00
N LEU A 981 -7.23 53.15 -26.79
CA LEU A 981 -7.46 51.78 -26.34
C LEU A 981 -8.79 51.72 -25.58
N TYR A 982 -9.54 50.62 -25.69
CA TYR A 982 -10.80 50.46 -24.96
C TYR A 982 -11.11 48.99 -24.64
N ARG A 983 -11.81 48.75 -23.51
CA ARG A 983 -12.28 47.44 -23.05
C ARG A 983 -13.47 47.56 -22.09
N SER A 984 -14.19 46.47 -21.84
CA SER A 984 -15.19 46.37 -20.77
C SER A 984 -14.90 45.25 -19.77
N LYS A 985 -15.52 45.34 -18.60
CA LYS A 985 -15.59 44.29 -17.57
C LYS A 985 -17.06 43.97 -17.30
N ASP A 986 -17.41 42.70 -17.18
CA ASP A 986 -18.76 42.25 -16.81
C ASP A 986 -18.99 42.31 -15.28
N ARG A 987 -20.16 41.86 -14.81
CA ARG A 987 -20.49 41.85 -13.37
C ARG A 987 -19.91 40.67 -12.59
N VAL A 988 -19.35 39.66 -13.27
CA VAL A 988 -18.62 38.54 -12.67
C VAL A 988 -17.12 38.82 -12.55
N GLY A 989 -16.61 39.82 -13.26
CA GLY A 989 -15.21 40.23 -13.30
C GLY A 989 -14.45 39.75 -14.55
N ASN A 990 -15.10 39.13 -15.53
CA ASN A 990 -14.47 38.75 -16.78
C ASN A 990 -14.07 40.03 -17.55
N LEU A 991 -12.79 40.14 -17.89
CA LEU A 991 -12.22 41.34 -18.49
C LEU A 991 -11.97 41.14 -19.98
N GLU A 992 -12.49 42.04 -20.80
CA GLU A 992 -12.26 42.06 -22.24
C GLU A 992 -10.79 42.43 -22.56
N ASP A 993 -10.21 41.75 -23.55
CA ASP A 993 -8.89 42.09 -24.08
C ASP A 993 -8.97 43.45 -24.80
N TYR A 994 -8.01 44.35 -24.59
CA TYR A 994 -8.16 45.72 -25.10
C TYR A 994 -8.11 45.79 -26.63
N HIS A 995 -9.07 46.52 -27.19
CA HIS A 995 -9.07 46.92 -28.59
C HIS A 995 -8.24 48.19 -28.78
N THR A 996 -7.89 48.50 -30.03
CA THR A 996 -7.18 49.73 -30.39
C THR A 996 -7.81 50.40 -31.62
N GLN A 997 -8.01 51.71 -31.57
CA GLN A 997 -8.54 52.51 -32.67
C GLN A 997 -7.78 53.84 -32.77
N THR A 998 -7.12 54.09 -33.91
CA THR A 998 -6.51 55.40 -34.20
C THR A 998 -7.57 56.36 -34.74
N ILE A 999 -7.62 57.58 -34.20
CA ILE A 999 -8.54 58.66 -34.60
C ILE A 999 -7.71 59.90 -34.95
N ASN A 1000 -7.81 60.37 -36.20
CA ASN A 1000 -7.06 61.56 -36.65
C ASN A 1000 -7.88 62.84 -36.43
N VAL A 1001 -7.23 63.87 -35.86
CA VAL A 1001 -7.78 65.23 -35.73
C VAL A 1001 -6.98 66.20 -36.60
N TYR A 1002 -7.61 66.73 -37.63
CA TYR A 1002 -6.99 67.65 -38.58
C TYR A 1002 -6.98 69.11 -38.09
N SER A 1003 -5.85 69.80 -38.29
CA SER A 1003 -5.75 71.25 -38.12
C SER A 1003 -6.48 71.99 -39.26
N PRO A 1004 -7.19 73.11 -39.00
CA PRO A 1004 -7.80 73.92 -40.07
C PRO A 1004 -6.72 74.51 -41.00
N ALA A 1005 -6.90 74.31 -42.31
CA ALA A 1005 -5.85 74.57 -43.29
C ALA A 1005 -5.50 76.06 -43.47
N VAL A 1006 -4.22 76.40 -43.33
CA VAL A 1006 -3.68 77.72 -43.66
C VAL A 1006 -3.38 77.79 -45.16
N ILE A 1007 -4.09 78.67 -45.88
CA ILE A 1007 -3.87 78.91 -47.30
C ILE A 1007 -2.66 79.84 -47.48
N ILE A 1008 -1.61 79.35 -48.14
CA ILE A 1008 -0.43 80.15 -48.52
C ILE A 1008 -0.44 80.36 -50.05
N VAL A 1009 -0.33 81.61 -50.50
CA VAL A 1009 -0.31 82.01 -51.91
C VAL A 1009 1.10 82.48 -52.29
N PRO A 1010 1.70 82.02 -53.41
CA PRO A 1010 3.06 82.39 -53.79
C PRO A 1010 3.18 83.82 -54.37
N THR A 1011 4.39 84.38 -54.26
CA THR A 1011 4.74 85.78 -54.58
C THR A 1011 5.22 86.00 -56.01
N PRO A 1012 5.28 87.28 -56.44
CA PRO A 1012 6.29 87.72 -57.41
C PRO A 1012 7.08 88.98 -56.98
N ALA A 1013 8.41 88.86 -57.07
CA ALA A 1013 9.45 89.90 -57.31
C ALA A 1013 9.48 91.25 -56.52
N ALA A 1014 10.67 91.60 -56.02
CA ALA A 1014 11.03 92.92 -55.48
C ALA A 1014 11.47 93.93 -56.58
N PRO A 1015 11.73 95.22 -56.24
CA PRO A 1015 13.13 95.56 -55.95
C PRO A 1015 13.41 96.69 -54.91
N ALA A 1016 14.55 96.56 -54.23
CA ALA A 1016 15.50 97.59 -53.76
C ALA A 1016 15.04 98.89 -53.02
N GLY A 1017 15.56 99.06 -51.79
CA GLY A 1017 15.61 100.32 -51.01
C GLY A 1017 16.77 100.29 -49.99
N LYS A 1018 17.15 101.43 -49.37
CA LYS A 1018 18.34 101.53 -48.48
C LYS A 1018 18.11 102.33 -47.18
N SER A 1019 18.79 101.86 -46.11
CA SER A 1019 19.48 102.59 -45.01
C SER A 1019 18.74 103.48 -43.97
N GLN A 1020 19.31 103.44 -42.75
CA GLN A 1020 19.35 104.43 -41.63
C GLN A 1020 18.47 104.24 -40.35
N ASP A 1021 19.13 103.77 -39.28
CA ASP A 1021 19.51 104.46 -38.01
C ASP A 1021 18.51 105.03 -36.94
N GLU A 1022 19.02 105.02 -35.68
CA GLU A 1022 18.66 105.75 -34.41
C GLU A 1022 17.35 105.40 -33.63
N ASN A 1023 17.32 104.66 -32.50
CA ASN A 1023 17.92 104.78 -31.13
C ASN A 1023 17.12 105.63 -30.08
N THR A 1024 17.44 105.50 -28.77
CA THR A 1024 16.94 106.18 -27.53
C THR A 1024 15.80 105.48 -26.74
N GLN A 1025 15.69 105.49 -25.39
CA GLN A 1025 16.56 105.96 -24.26
C GLN A 1025 16.18 105.30 -22.89
N GLU A 1026 17.00 105.46 -21.84
CA GLU A 1026 16.75 105.07 -20.42
C GLU A 1026 17.35 106.15 -19.45
N PRO A 1027 16.85 106.37 -18.20
CA PRO A 1027 17.71 106.10 -17.01
C PRO A 1027 17.03 105.85 -15.61
N ASN A 1028 17.87 105.43 -14.65
CA ASN A 1028 17.66 105.09 -13.22
C ASN A 1028 17.59 106.25 -12.16
N ARG A 1029 17.00 106.02 -10.94
CA ARG A 1029 17.68 106.14 -9.59
C ARG A 1029 16.87 105.86 -8.28
N HIS A 1030 17.63 105.62 -7.18
CA HIS A 1030 17.32 105.35 -5.74
C HIS A 1030 17.42 106.62 -4.83
N PRO A 1031 17.37 106.65 -3.45
CA PRO A 1031 17.44 105.62 -2.35
C PRO A 1031 16.25 105.71 -1.32
N GLY A 1032 16.22 105.23 -0.05
CA GLY A 1032 17.04 104.32 0.81
C GLY A 1032 17.32 104.82 2.27
N LEU A 1033 17.43 103.89 3.26
CA LEU A 1033 17.77 104.04 4.73
C LEU A 1033 16.71 104.71 5.64
N ASP A 1034 16.44 104.36 6.93
CA ASP A 1034 16.90 103.32 7.91
C ASP A 1034 15.85 103.25 9.09
N SER A 1035 15.84 102.45 10.19
CA SER A 1035 16.61 101.32 10.76
C SER A 1035 15.80 100.57 11.88
N GLY A 1036 16.33 99.49 12.49
CA GLY A 1036 16.21 99.25 13.97
C GLY A 1036 15.35 98.12 14.60
N SER A 1037 15.93 96.90 14.78
CA SER A 1037 15.73 95.94 15.92
C SER A 1037 14.31 95.40 16.27
N ALA A 1038 14.02 94.10 16.44
CA ALA A 1038 14.74 92.81 16.34
C ALA A 1038 13.68 91.67 16.07
N SER A 1039 13.96 90.37 15.89
CA SER A 1039 15.16 89.57 16.14
C SER A 1039 15.27 88.32 15.23
N THR A 1040 16.42 88.16 14.55
CA THR A 1040 17.20 86.90 14.29
C THR A 1040 16.54 85.62 13.74
N PRO A 1041 17.25 84.83 12.89
CA PRO A 1041 18.12 85.23 11.76
C PRO A 1041 18.07 84.27 10.53
N GLU A 1042 18.32 84.82 9.32
CA GLU A 1042 19.20 84.33 8.20
C GLU A 1042 19.16 82.82 7.73
N VAL A 1043 19.62 82.42 6.54
CA VAL A 1043 20.48 83.02 5.49
C VAL A 1043 19.90 82.74 4.09
N LEU A 1044 20.13 83.63 3.13
CA LEU A 1044 19.87 83.39 1.70
C LEU A 1044 21.16 82.91 1.01
N GLY A 1045 21.14 81.74 0.36
CA GLY A 1045 22.29 81.21 -0.40
C GLY A 1045 21.83 80.34 -1.55
N VAL A 1046 21.84 80.88 -2.77
CA VAL A 1046 21.42 80.14 -3.97
C VAL A 1046 22.45 79.07 -4.31
N LYS A 1047 22.14 77.82 -3.96
CA LYS A 1047 22.81 76.65 -4.52
C LYS A 1047 22.44 76.61 -6.00
N ILE A 1048 23.42 76.46 -6.89
CA ILE A 1048 23.12 76.00 -8.25
C ILE A 1048 22.78 74.53 -8.10
N GLU A 1049 21.50 74.20 -8.12
CA GLU A 1049 21.05 72.82 -8.23
C GLU A 1049 21.47 72.31 -9.61
N ARG A 1050 22.51 71.48 -9.59
CA ARG A 1050 22.87 70.62 -10.71
C ARG A 1050 21.72 69.64 -10.94
N ALA A 1051 21.57 69.12 -12.16
CA ALA A 1051 20.70 67.97 -12.37
C ALA A 1051 21.15 66.80 -11.46
N GLN A 1052 20.25 65.93 -11.01
CA GLN A 1052 20.60 64.75 -10.17
C GLN A 1052 21.76 63.91 -10.76
N SER A 1053 21.85 63.83 -12.10
CA SER A 1053 22.95 63.17 -12.82
C SER A 1053 24.33 63.82 -12.68
N GLU A 1054 24.40 65.08 -12.26
CA GLU A 1054 25.62 65.87 -12.08
C GLU A 1054 25.89 66.20 -10.59
N GLN A 1055 24.97 65.85 -9.68
CA GLN A 1055 25.13 66.01 -8.23
C GLN A 1055 26.29 65.17 -7.70
N TYR A 1056 26.42 63.93 -8.19
CA TYR A 1056 27.41 62.94 -7.78
C TYR A 1056 28.54 62.80 -8.81
N THR A 1057 29.77 62.64 -8.32
CA THR A 1057 30.94 62.26 -9.13
C THR A 1057 31.04 60.74 -9.27
N GLN A 1058 31.92 60.27 -10.16
CA GLN A 1058 32.18 58.83 -10.29
C GLN A 1058 32.69 58.22 -8.96
N ASP A 1059 33.53 58.95 -8.23
CA ASP A 1059 34.10 58.48 -6.96
C ASP A 1059 33.02 58.36 -5.87
N ASP A 1060 32.05 59.28 -5.83
CA ASP A 1060 30.91 59.21 -4.90
C ASP A 1060 30.05 57.94 -5.13
N ILE A 1061 29.83 57.55 -6.39
CA ILE A 1061 29.05 56.35 -6.72
C ILE A 1061 29.84 55.05 -6.46
N LEU A 1062 31.17 55.08 -6.65
CA LEU A 1062 32.04 53.97 -6.26
C LEU A 1062 32.19 53.83 -4.74
N ALA A 1063 32.07 54.93 -3.99
CA ALA A 1063 31.97 54.90 -2.52
C ALA A 1063 30.60 54.36 -2.07
N ALA A 1064 29.49 54.85 -2.63
CA ALA A 1064 28.15 54.37 -2.29
C ALA A 1064 27.97 52.87 -2.56
N LEU A 1065 28.49 52.36 -3.70
CA LEU A 1065 28.55 50.92 -3.96
C LEU A 1065 29.45 50.17 -2.98
N HIS A 1066 30.62 50.72 -2.62
CA HIS A 1066 31.53 50.10 -1.65
C HIS A 1066 30.91 49.96 -0.25
N ASP A 1067 30.37 51.06 0.29
CA ASP A 1067 29.83 51.14 1.64
C ASP A 1067 28.44 50.47 1.75
N GLY A 1068 27.78 50.20 0.62
CA GLY A 1068 26.41 49.70 0.56
C GLY A 1068 25.35 50.77 0.81
N ASP A 1069 25.72 52.06 0.68
CA ASP A 1069 24.80 53.20 0.79
C ASP A 1069 23.79 53.19 -0.36
N ILE A 1070 22.64 52.59 -0.07
CA ILE A 1070 21.52 52.45 -0.98
C ILE A 1070 20.80 53.78 -1.23
N GLU A 1071 20.77 54.69 -0.25
CA GLU A 1071 20.04 55.96 -0.37
C GLU A 1071 20.77 56.90 -1.35
N THR A 1072 22.10 57.01 -1.23
CA THR A 1072 22.93 57.75 -2.22
C THR A 1072 22.87 57.12 -3.61
N LEU A 1073 22.86 55.78 -3.70
CA LEU A 1073 22.76 55.09 -4.98
C LEU A 1073 21.40 55.32 -5.66
N LEU A 1074 20.31 55.38 -4.89
CA LEU A 1074 18.95 55.57 -5.41
C LEU A 1074 18.67 57.01 -5.85
N ASP A 1075 19.09 58.04 -5.11
CA ASP A 1075 18.97 59.43 -5.58
C ASP A 1075 19.82 59.67 -6.83
N TYR A 1076 21.03 59.09 -6.89
CA TYR A 1076 21.82 59.09 -8.12
C TYR A 1076 21.06 58.45 -9.28
N LEU A 1077 20.41 57.30 -9.08
CA LEU A 1077 19.65 56.59 -10.11
C LEU A 1077 18.30 57.22 -10.46
N SER A 1078 17.78 58.14 -9.63
CA SER A 1078 16.40 58.63 -9.67
C SER A 1078 15.37 57.48 -9.55
N LEU A 1079 15.60 56.56 -8.61
CA LEU A 1079 14.75 55.39 -8.32
C LEU A 1079 14.28 55.37 -6.86
N GLU A 1080 13.15 54.73 -6.60
CA GLU A 1080 12.68 54.41 -5.24
C GLU A 1080 13.17 53.03 -4.78
N ARG A 1081 13.19 52.81 -3.46
CA ARG A 1081 13.72 51.58 -2.86
C ARG A 1081 12.73 50.42 -2.93
N ASN A 1082 13.14 49.32 -3.55
CA ASN A 1082 12.35 48.09 -3.67
C ASN A 1082 12.97 46.97 -2.81
N PHE A 1083 12.50 46.90 -1.56
CA PHE A 1083 12.91 45.87 -0.60
C PHE A 1083 12.64 44.43 -1.09
N PHE A 1084 11.57 44.20 -1.85
CA PHE A 1084 11.26 42.88 -2.40
C PHE A 1084 12.31 42.43 -3.42
N SER A 1085 12.74 43.30 -4.34
CA SER A 1085 13.80 42.98 -5.30
C SER A 1085 15.20 42.92 -4.68
N GLU A 1086 15.43 43.58 -3.53
CA GLU A 1086 16.61 43.32 -2.68
C GLU A 1086 16.53 41.92 -2.05
N GLN A 1087 15.38 41.51 -1.51
CA GLN A 1087 15.17 40.22 -0.87
C GLN A 1087 15.25 39.06 -1.88
N GLU A 1088 14.58 39.17 -3.04
CA GLU A 1088 14.69 38.18 -4.13
C GLU A 1088 16.15 38.02 -4.56
N THR A 1089 16.88 39.13 -4.73
CA THR A 1089 18.31 39.12 -5.05
C THR A 1089 19.15 38.43 -3.97
N ALA A 1090 18.87 38.70 -2.70
CA ALA A 1090 19.55 38.07 -1.56
C ALA A 1090 19.26 36.57 -1.47
N GLN A 1091 18.03 36.11 -1.71
CA GLN A 1091 17.68 34.69 -1.74
C GLN A 1091 18.34 33.99 -2.94
N LYS A 1092 18.10 34.52 -4.15
CA LYS A 1092 18.44 33.91 -5.46
C LYS A 1092 19.94 33.86 -5.74
N TYR A 1093 20.72 34.79 -5.19
CA TYR A 1093 22.17 34.89 -5.43
C TYR A 1093 23.02 34.95 -4.15
N GLY A 1094 22.43 35.20 -2.97
CA GLY A 1094 23.18 35.37 -1.73
C GLY A 1094 23.86 34.10 -1.22
N ARG A 1095 23.19 32.94 -1.23
CA ARG A 1095 23.78 31.66 -0.76
C ARG A 1095 25.08 31.31 -1.51
N SER A 1096 25.14 31.53 -2.83
CA SER A 1096 26.26 31.15 -3.71
C SER A 1096 27.34 32.24 -3.85
N LEU A 1097 26.96 33.51 -4.00
CA LEU A 1097 27.94 34.61 -4.07
C LEU A 1097 28.47 35.00 -2.69
N ARG A 1098 27.72 34.77 -1.61
CA ARG A 1098 27.93 35.35 -0.26
C ARG A 1098 27.90 36.88 -0.30
N LEU A 1099 26.76 37.41 -0.77
CA LEU A 1099 26.55 38.84 -0.95
C LEU A 1099 26.50 39.59 0.40
N ASN A 1100 27.03 40.80 0.40
CA ASN A 1100 26.73 41.87 1.35
C ASN A 1100 25.74 42.87 0.72
N GLN A 1101 25.33 43.91 1.46
CA GLN A 1101 24.39 44.93 0.94
C GLN A 1101 24.90 45.58 -0.36
N ALA A 1102 26.20 45.90 -0.45
CA ALA A 1102 26.85 46.36 -1.67
C ALA A 1102 26.60 45.44 -2.89
N GLY A 1103 26.79 44.12 -2.70
CA GLY A 1103 26.50 43.10 -3.71
C GLY A 1103 25.01 43.00 -4.10
N ILE A 1104 24.10 43.15 -3.13
CA ILE A 1104 22.66 43.19 -3.35
C ILE A 1104 22.29 44.45 -4.16
N ASN A 1105 22.68 45.64 -3.69
CA ASN A 1105 22.44 46.93 -4.33
C ASN A 1105 22.88 46.93 -5.81
N PHE A 1106 24.06 46.38 -6.12
CA PHE A 1106 24.55 46.29 -7.50
C PHE A 1106 23.75 45.31 -8.37
N ILE A 1107 23.34 44.16 -7.85
CA ILE A 1107 22.52 43.21 -8.62
C ILE A 1107 21.12 43.79 -8.87
N THR A 1108 20.46 44.29 -7.82
CA THR A 1108 19.12 44.86 -7.89
C THR A 1108 19.09 46.11 -8.79
N TYR A 1109 19.82 47.16 -8.44
CA TYR A 1109 19.70 48.49 -9.07
C TYR A 1109 20.86 48.81 -10.04
N GLY A 1110 22.09 48.41 -9.69
CA GLY A 1110 23.29 48.65 -10.51
C GLY A 1110 23.71 50.12 -10.56
N THR A 1111 24.08 50.60 -11.75
CA THR A 1111 24.42 52.01 -12.04
C THR A 1111 23.84 52.41 -13.39
N LYS A 1112 23.81 53.70 -13.76
CA LYS A 1112 23.29 54.16 -15.07
C LYS A 1112 23.97 53.50 -16.28
N SER A 1113 25.20 53.01 -16.14
CA SER A 1113 25.91 52.28 -17.20
C SER A 1113 25.66 50.76 -17.20
N THR A 1114 25.18 50.19 -16.09
CA THR A 1114 24.92 48.74 -15.91
C THR A 1114 23.43 48.38 -15.74
N GLN A 1115 22.53 49.37 -15.67
CA GLN A 1115 21.08 49.20 -15.78
C GLN A 1115 20.64 48.60 -17.13
N LYS A 1116 21.48 48.72 -18.18
CA LYS A 1116 21.29 48.08 -19.49
C LYS A 1116 21.35 46.54 -19.48
N LEU A 1117 21.76 45.94 -18.36
CA LEU A 1117 21.85 44.50 -18.14
C LEU A 1117 20.67 44.02 -17.28
N GLY A 1118 20.29 42.75 -17.40
CA GLY A 1118 19.38 42.10 -16.45
C GLY A 1118 20.01 41.89 -15.06
N THR A 1119 19.20 41.71 -14.02
CA THR A 1119 19.65 41.39 -12.66
C THR A 1119 20.56 40.15 -12.64
N GLY A 1120 20.16 39.06 -13.30
CA GLY A 1120 20.96 37.84 -13.45
C GLY A 1120 22.27 38.04 -14.23
N GLU A 1121 22.34 39.02 -15.13
CA GLU A 1121 23.58 39.35 -15.85
C GLU A 1121 24.56 40.13 -14.96
N ARG A 1122 24.06 41.05 -14.13
CA ARG A 1122 24.83 41.74 -13.08
C ARG A 1122 25.33 40.77 -12.02
N ALA A 1123 24.50 39.83 -11.58
CA ALA A 1123 24.92 38.72 -10.73
C ALA A 1123 26.02 37.89 -11.41
N GLY A 1124 25.86 37.57 -12.70
CA GLY A 1124 26.87 36.92 -13.52
C GLY A 1124 28.21 37.67 -13.61
N VAL A 1125 28.21 39.01 -13.54
CA VAL A 1125 29.46 39.80 -13.48
C VAL A 1125 30.14 39.60 -12.13
N LEU A 1126 29.41 39.63 -11.00
CA LEU A 1126 30.00 39.33 -9.69
C LEU A 1126 30.52 37.88 -9.59
N TYR A 1127 29.85 36.91 -10.20
CA TYR A 1127 30.41 35.54 -10.36
C TYR A 1127 31.73 35.56 -11.15
N SER A 1128 31.81 36.33 -12.23
CA SER A 1128 33.02 36.39 -13.08
C SER A 1128 34.18 37.10 -12.35
N TYR A 1129 33.90 38.17 -11.61
CA TYR A 1129 34.87 38.84 -10.73
C TYR A 1129 35.41 37.87 -9.67
N LYS A 1130 34.50 37.20 -8.94
CA LYS A 1130 34.83 36.21 -7.91
C LYS A 1130 35.61 35.01 -8.47
N ALA A 1131 35.34 34.58 -9.70
CA ALA A 1131 36.09 33.53 -10.38
C ALA A 1131 37.50 33.97 -10.83
N ALA A 1132 37.67 35.25 -11.16
CA ALA A 1132 38.95 35.82 -11.62
C ALA A 1132 39.91 36.19 -10.47
N PHE A 1133 39.37 36.79 -9.40
CA PHE A 1133 40.15 37.34 -8.28
C PHE A 1133 40.02 36.56 -6.96
N GLY A 1134 39.07 35.63 -6.86
CA GLY A 1134 38.84 34.80 -5.67
C GLY A 1134 37.97 35.44 -4.57
N ILE A 1135 37.66 36.74 -4.71
CA ILE A 1135 36.88 37.54 -3.76
C ILE A 1135 35.74 38.28 -4.48
N LEU A 1136 34.70 38.68 -3.74
CA LEU A 1136 33.79 39.75 -4.17
C LEU A 1136 34.51 41.11 -4.11
N PRO A 1137 34.02 42.16 -4.80
CA PRO A 1137 34.56 43.51 -4.65
C PRO A 1137 34.50 44.01 -3.20
N THR A 1138 35.61 44.59 -2.74
CA THR A 1138 35.83 45.03 -1.35
C THR A 1138 36.39 46.45 -1.23
N THR A 1139 36.57 47.15 -2.35
CA THR A 1139 37.09 48.52 -2.45
C THR A 1139 36.38 49.25 -3.60
N SER A 1140 36.44 50.58 -3.60
CA SER A 1140 35.97 51.41 -4.73
C SER A 1140 36.69 51.08 -6.05
N GLU A 1141 37.95 50.61 -6.00
CA GLU A 1141 38.70 50.15 -7.18
C GLU A 1141 38.17 48.80 -7.71
N ASP A 1142 37.85 47.85 -6.82
CA ASP A 1142 37.20 46.59 -7.21
C ASP A 1142 35.82 46.86 -7.87
N TRP A 1143 35.04 47.78 -7.32
CA TRP A 1143 33.74 48.17 -7.86
C TRP A 1143 33.84 48.87 -9.21
N ASN A 1144 34.88 49.65 -9.44
CA ASN A 1144 35.19 50.22 -10.75
C ASN A 1144 35.45 49.10 -11.77
N ASP A 1145 36.22 48.08 -11.40
CA ASP A 1145 36.49 46.95 -12.28
C ASP A 1145 35.27 46.06 -12.55
N VAL A 1146 34.38 45.88 -11.56
CA VAL A 1146 33.06 45.26 -11.77
C VAL A 1146 32.21 46.05 -12.79
N ILE A 1147 32.17 47.39 -12.69
CA ILE A 1147 31.45 48.23 -13.66
C ILE A 1147 32.09 48.14 -15.05
N ARG A 1148 33.43 48.12 -15.13
CA ARG A 1148 34.16 47.99 -16.40
C ARG A 1148 33.89 46.65 -17.09
N ILE A 1149 33.90 45.54 -16.35
CA ILE A 1149 33.51 44.22 -16.88
C ILE A 1149 32.06 44.22 -17.37
N ALA A 1150 31.15 44.86 -16.63
CA ALA A 1150 29.74 45.03 -17.01
C ALA A 1150 29.51 46.00 -18.19
N THR A 1151 30.53 46.76 -18.62
CA THR A 1151 30.47 47.75 -19.69
C THR A 1151 31.51 47.48 -20.78
N ASN A 1152 31.79 46.20 -21.05
CA ASN A 1152 32.65 45.72 -22.14
C ASN A 1152 34.12 46.18 -22.08
N GLN A 1153 34.63 46.53 -20.89
CA GLN A 1153 36.00 47.00 -20.68
C GLN A 1153 36.81 46.01 -19.82
N ALA A 1154 38.04 45.74 -20.25
CA ALA A 1154 39.03 45.01 -19.46
C ALA A 1154 39.27 45.70 -18.09
N PRO A 1155 39.29 44.98 -16.96
CA PRO A 1155 39.57 45.58 -15.65
C PRO A 1155 40.98 46.22 -15.55
N ILE A 1156 41.16 47.12 -14.59
CA ILE A 1156 42.42 47.77 -14.21
C ILE A 1156 43.33 46.73 -13.54
N GLN A 1157 42.78 46.00 -12.56
CA GLN A 1157 43.44 44.86 -11.94
C GLN A 1157 43.47 43.67 -12.90
N ARG A 1158 44.62 43.00 -13.02
CA ARG A 1158 44.83 41.88 -13.96
C ARG A 1158 45.23 40.61 -13.22
N SER A 1159 44.31 39.65 -13.14
CA SER A 1159 44.55 38.30 -12.62
C SER A 1159 45.29 37.44 -13.64
N GLY A 1160 46.62 37.38 -13.49
CA GLY A 1160 47.46 36.46 -14.27
C GLY A 1160 47.12 34.97 -14.06
N ALA A 1161 46.29 34.60 -13.07
CA ALA A 1161 45.75 33.26 -12.92
C ALA A 1161 44.53 33.02 -13.81
N ALA A 1162 43.60 33.99 -13.89
CA ALA A 1162 42.45 33.93 -14.79
C ALA A 1162 42.88 33.94 -16.27
N GLU A 1163 43.86 34.77 -16.63
CA GLU A 1163 44.41 34.84 -17.99
C GLU A 1163 45.25 33.62 -18.39
N ARG A 1164 45.71 32.81 -17.42
CA ARG A 1164 46.25 31.47 -17.73
C ARG A 1164 45.11 30.50 -18.03
N LYS A 1165 44.10 30.40 -17.16
CA LYS A 1165 42.91 29.56 -17.40
C LYS A 1165 42.26 29.83 -18.77
N ALA A 1166 42.16 31.09 -19.18
CA ALA A 1166 41.66 31.47 -20.51
C ALA A 1166 42.51 30.91 -21.68
N LYS A 1167 43.84 30.89 -21.53
CA LYS A 1167 44.76 30.28 -22.51
C LYS A 1167 44.72 28.75 -22.47
N ASP A 1168 44.56 28.18 -21.27
CA ASP A 1168 44.45 26.73 -21.07
C ASP A 1168 43.18 26.15 -21.74
N VAL A 1169 42.10 26.95 -21.87
CA VAL A 1169 40.90 26.61 -22.66
C VAL A 1169 40.95 27.07 -24.13
N GLY A 1170 42.12 27.49 -24.62
CA GLY A 1170 42.38 27.72 -26.04
C GLY A 1170 42.26 29.17 -26.55
N MET A 1171 42.13 30.18 -25.68
CA MET A 1171 42.11 31.59 -26.14
C MET A 1171 43.50 32.08 -26.51
N ASN A 1172 43.66 32.57 -27.74
CA ASN A 1172 44.97 32.91 -28.33
C ASN A 1172 45.19 34.42 -28.55
N ASP A 1173 44.14 35.21 -28.74
CA ASP A 1173 44.22 36.67 -28.89
C ASP A 1173 43.86 37.41 -27.59
N GLU A 1174 44.37 38.63 -27.41
CA GLU A 1174 44.20 39.38 -26.16
C GLU A 1174 42.75 39.72 -25.83
N LYS A 1175 41.88 39.99 -26.83
CA LYS A 1175 40.47 40.28 -26.58
C LYS A 1175 39.78 39.04 -26.00
N SER A 1176 39.88 37.89 -26.67
CA SER A 1176 39.26 36.65 -26.21
C SER A 1176 39.82 36.18 -24.87
N ILE A 1177 41.13 36.33 -24.64
CA ILE A 1177 41.76 36.04 -23.34
C ILE A 1177 41.11 36.87 -22.23
N ILE A 1178 40.91 38.17 -22.43
CA ILE A 1178 40.29 39.07 -21.44
C ILE A 1178 38.79 38.75 -21.29
N THR A 1179 38.05 38.54 -22.39
CA THR A 1179 36.63 38.19 -22.35
C THR A 1179 36.38 36.90 -21.55
N VAL A 1180 37.20 35.86 -21.74
CA VAL A 1180 37.08 34.60 -20.98
C VAL A 1180 37.54 34.76 -19.53
N ALA A 1181 38.69 35.41 -19.31
CA ALA A 1181 39.29 35.54 -17.98
C ALA A 1181 38.41 36.35 -17.00
N TYR A 1182 37.75 37.40 -17.46
CA TYR A 1182 36.99 38.34 -16.62
C TYR A 1182 35.49 38.33 -16.88
N GLY A 1183 35.02 37.68 -17.95
CA GLY A 1183 33.60 37.59 -18.27
C GLY A 1183 32.99 38.93 -18.64
N LEU A 1184 33.55 39.60 -19.66
CA LEU A 1184 33.01 40.87 -20.16
C LEU A 1184 31.53 40.72 -20.61
N ARG A 1185 30.77 41.81 -20.50
CA ARG A 1185 29.40 41.91 -21.04
C ARG A 1185 29.40 42.77 -22.31
N PRO A 1186 28.68 42.37 -23.38
CA PRO A 1186 28.60 43.14 -24.61
C PRO A 1186 27.76 44.41 -24.40
N ASP A 1187 27.94 45.41 -25.26
CA ASP A 1187 27.19 46.67 -25.17
C ASP A 1187 25.74 46.57 -25.67
N LYS A 1188 25.45 45.54 -26.47
CA LYS A 1188 24.11 45.10 -26.86
C LYS A 1188 24.09 43.58 -26.85
N ARG A 1189 23.02 43.00 -26.31
CA ARG A 1189 22.81 41.55 -26.29
C ARG A 1189 22.08 41.10 -27.55
N ASP A 1190 22.54 40.01 -28.16
CA ASP A 1190 21.92 39.36 -29.31
C ASP A 1190 21.52 37.93 -28.91
N LEU A 1191 20.22 37.72 -28.71
CA LEU A 1191 19.69 36.45 -28.20
C LEU A 1191 19.75 35.32 -29.25
N ASP A 1192 19.74 35.66 -30.54
CA ASP A 1192 19.81 34.68 -31.62
C ASP A 1192 21.25 34.27 -31.91
N ALA A 1193 22.21 35.20 -31.78
CA ALA A 1193 23.63 34.89 -31.75
C ALA A 1193 24.02 34.07 -30.50
N GLU A 1194 23.48 34.37 -29.32
CA GLU A 1194 23.68 33.54 -28.12
C GLU A 1194 23.09 32.14 -28.26
N ARG A 1195 21.92 31.98 -28.90
CA ARG A 1195 21.29 30.68 -29.18
C ARG A 1195 22.18 29.79 -30.06
N GLN A 1196 22.62 30.32 -31.21
CA GLN A 1196 23.62 29.68 -32.09
C GLN A 1196 24.95 29.44 -31.34
N GLY A 1197 25.30 30.32 -30.40
CA GLY A 1197 26.44 30.17 -29.51
C GLY A 1197 26.33 28.97 -28.56
N ILE A 1198 25.15 28.67 -28.03
CA ILE A 1198 24.89 27.48 -27.19
C ILE A 1198 25.01 26.21 -28.05
N GLU A 1199 24.38 26.18 -29.23
CA GLU A 1199 24.50 25.06 -30.18
C GLU A 1199 25.97 24.78 -30.50
N ARG A 1200 26.73 25.82 -30.85
CA ARG A 1200 28.16 25.71 -31.13
C ARG A 1200 29.01 25.36 -29.91
N PHE A 1201 28.60 25.74 -28.71
CA PHE A 1201 29.25 25.31 -27.46
C PHE A 1201 29.08 23.80 -27.25
N ILE A 1202 27.88 23.26 -27.48
CA ILE A 1202 27.61 21.82 -27.37
C ILE A 1202 28.43 21.04 -28.42
N GLU A 1203 28.52 21.52 -29.66
CA GLU A 1203 29.34 20.89 -30.72
C GLU A 1203 30.84 20.79 -30.35
N ILE A 1204 31.38 21.79 -29.64
CA ILE A 1204 32.81 21.87 -29.31
C ILE A 1204 33.14 21.12 -28.00
N TYR A 1205 32.26 21.22 -26.99
CA TYR A 1205 32.55 20.76 -25.62
C TYR A 1205 31.70 19.58 -25.14
N GLY A 1206 30.71 19.13 -25.92
CA GLY A 1206 29.89 17.95 -25.62
C GLY A 1206 28.93 18.11 -24.43
N LYS A 1207 28.70 19.36 -23.98
CA LYS A 1207 27.84 19.69 -22.83
C LYS A 1207 27.19 21.06 -22.99
N LEU A 1208 26.14 21.34 -22.21
CA LEU A 1208 25.64 22.69 -22.00
C LEU A 1208 26.63 23.53 -21.14
N PRO A 1209 26.63 24.87 -21.28
CA PRO A 1209 27.45 25.74 -20.45
C PRO A 1209 26.88 25.79 -19.01
N CYS A 1210 27.56 25.13 -18.07
CA CYS A 1210 27.09 24.97 -16.69
C CYS A 1210 27.89 25.77 -15.65
N SER A 1211 29.12 26.20 -15.96
CA SER A 1211 29.97 26.99 -15.07
C SER A 1211 30.17 28.43 -15.56
N THR A 1212 30.60 29.33 -14.66
CA THR A 1212 30.98 30.71 -15.01
C THR A 1212 32.04 30.77 -16.11
N LEU A 1213 32.98 29.82 -16.15
CA LEU A 1213 33.99 29.73 -17.20
C LEU A 1213 33.37 29.33 -18.54
N ASP A 1214 32.47 28.34 -18.56
CA ASP A 1214 31.76 27.94 -19.78
C ASP A 1214 30.96 29.10 -20.40
N TRP A 1215 30.23 29.83 -19.56
CA TRP A 1215 29.46 31.01 -19.98
C TRP A 1215 30.35 32.17 -20.47
N ASN A 1216 31.60 32.27 -20.01
CA ASN A 1216 32.55 33.27 -20.48
C ASN A 1216 33.23 32.84 -21.80
N ILE A 1217 33.52 31.55 -21.97
CA ILE A 1217 33.96 30.94 -23.23
C ILE A 1217 32.88 31.13 -24.32
N LEU A 1218 31.61 30.87 -24.01
CA LEU A 1218 30.50 31.08 -24.94
C LEU A 1218 30.46 32.54 -25.43
N ARG A 1219 30.53 33.51 -24.50
CA ARG A 1219 30.52 34.93 -24.87
C ARG A 1219 31.70 35.33 -25.76
N SER A 1220 32.88 34.73 -25.60
CA SER A 1220 34.07 35.12 -26.38
C SER A 1220 34.05 34.73 -27.86
N PHE A 1221 33.15 33.83 -28.28
CA PHE A 1221 32.94 33.54 -29.71
C PHE A 1221 31.58 34.01 -30.24
N VAL A 1222 30.72 34.57 -29.38
CA VAL A 1222 29.49 35.30 -29.77
C VAL A 1222 29.74 36.80 -29.94
N TYR A 1223 30.69 37.40 -29.18
CA TYR A 1223 30.89 38.86 -29.10
C TYR A 1223 32.36 39.33 -29.19
#